data_AF-A0A3M1J7L8-F1
#
_entry.id   AF-A0A3M1J7L8-F1
#
_cell.length_a   1.000
_cell.length_b   1.000
_cell.length_c   1.000
_cell.angle_alpha   90.00
_cell.angle_beta   90.00
_cell.angle_gamma   90.00
#
_symmetry.space_group_name_H-M   'P 1'
#
loop_
_entity.id
_entity.type
_entity.pdbx_description
1 polymer ?
#
loop_
_entity_poly.entity_id
_entity_poly.type
_entity_poly.pdbx_seq_one_letter_code
_entity_poly.pdbx_strand_id
1 'polypeptide(L)'
;MQLNSLLVVCFLFLLAPVLQAQPFFPVKVAQRWGLIDSDGQLVLEPVYEAIGEFEHFGYAVMQKAGYVGLLGPDGKEAIAAKYDDIKVLGTDLIAVLEGENWRVINASGSTVLGEAYERIKVLLPGVLAYRKNKYWGIVNAQGLRLAEPQYEQVSLWEDRFFLVEQGGKQGVLNLEGKSVLDPIAGALSLYNDSLLFFRQARKWGAVSTAGELKIAAAYDSFRALGPHFIKLLQGDKIEIYSPACGAVLRLRAADDYYPFSARYLISKKNRRLGLISWCGQEILPPTFHEIQAFADGLFRVNKHGQWGVVDLNNTMLIPAVYQYISPLQGPVCMVQQGGQFGVLNHRGDTLVPPVFSRIELEAGQAKAYRLTEQGAEELRLFFFDRQGTLTENRAFSQHFQVKIGSLQANTTTEGLPAAPNAYQLQHFEWFYAPATDRWGLRNINNGQIQIEPTFDYIEVYPDLGYTLVGIWKSNDYEFERTSFRFDMIFGLVLNELGIPVTEINFLDVRLEDFARGHPNCRVIFADGRHGLLDRSGRLNRTDLTYVGDFHDGVARVSFVGKLSGKRQARQHLGPLREYLAKIQSPHYMLDYTQYDQLFQEEAMLVCEDCEWGYIDSTGQVVVKPSYSFAEDMVNGAGFVACGDKWGMVDKQGMERISCAYDGIEFLERTGNRMIRVYVHQPKYGLIDTLGQLAVNAVYEEIGSFAEGRLAVKRDGRWGYVDREGQELIPCQFAEVRNFSEGLAAVRRDKNWGFIDLQGKEVIAFHFEKLGDFQDGLAWAKQDKRVGYIDSTAQFIISPAFEQAHNFERGIARVKIEGKYGLIDRFGKFVLPPRYVHIEAFDEYGLAVVQVSSEPARYSLINRMGQRIMTAEYRRIDRFHEGLARVQGKQGFGYLNTNGKLAIPCRFNRASDFHEGRAIVYQKGRCGYIDLRGEVVIPCQFSRCQNFKEGKAVVYEGIRNAGLVDPYGEFIVKPSLDRLLTFQEGRGLMRDDNYRFYYITEQTQLYDGYYQQASAFQHGVAVVQIDGRWGIINQKGIEIIPPKYDHIESFHNGYAKVKIKGYNGLINLAGEFIVRPNYEFIQYAGEGLFRVEQGDKVGYFDSDGRWVWNLTN
;
A
#
# COMPACT_ATOMS: atom_id res chain seq x y z
N MET A 1 -15.06 -29.47 58.15
CA MET A 1 -16.15 -30.22 57.43
C MET A 1 -17.17 -29.17 57.01
N GLN A 2 -16.97 -28.69 55.77
CA GLN A 2 -17.92 -28.80 54.64
C GLN A 2 -19.20 -27.92 54.74
N LEU A 3 -19.22 -26.84 53.90
CA LEU A 3 -19.99 -26.69 52.63
C LEU A 3 -21.29 -25.86 52.78
N ASN A 4 -21.29 -24.67 52.15
CA ASN A 4 -21.94 -24.30 50.85
C ASN A 4 -23.15 -23.36 50.99
N SER A 5 -22.94 -22.09 50.56
CA SER A 5 -23.37 -21.43 49.29
C SER A 5 -24.62 -20.53 49.46
N LEU A 6 -24.48 -19.20 49.24
CA LEU A 6 -25.08 -18.43 48.12
C LEU A 6 -24.53 -16.98 48.18
N LEU A 7 -23.53 -16.63 47.34
CA LEU A 7 -23.60 -15.75 46.14
C LEU A 7 -24.68 -14.61 46.16
N VAL A 8 -24.27 -13.31 46.30
CA VAL A 8 -24.52 -12.15 45.37
C VAL A 8 -23.31 -11.19 45.51
N VAL A 9 -22.40 -11.19 44.52
CA VAL A 9 -22.08 -10.10 43.54
C VAL A 9 -21.74 -8.75 44.20
N CYS A 10 -20.43 -8.42 44.28
CA CYS A 10 -19.78 -7.23 43.72
C CYS A 10 -18.25 -7.54 43.81
N PHE A 11 -17.70 -8.31 42.84
CA PHE A 11 -16.35 -8.03 42.31
C PHE A 11 -16.25 -6.55 41.83
N LEU A 12 -15.95 -5.61 42.75
CA LEU A 12 -14.96 -4.55 42.45
C LEU A 12 -13.79 -5.14 41.61
N PHE A 13 -13.96 -5.34 40.29
CA PHE A 13 -12.87 -5.01 39.39
C PHE A 13 -12.28 -3.64 39.80
N LEU A 14 -11.29 -3.62 40.71
CA LEU A 14 -10.20 -2.66 40.52
C LEU A 14 -9.62 -2.94 39.11
N LEU A 15 -10.30 -2.55 38.01
CA LEU A 15 -9.59 -1.89 36.90
C LEU A 15 -8.50 -1.00 37.53
N ALA A 16 -7.29 -1.55 37.78
CA ALA A 16 -6.11 -0.68 37.67
C ALA A 16 -6.39 0.24 36.49
N PRO A 17 -6.50 1.56 36.73
CA PRO A 17 -6.43 2.48 35.63
C PRO A 17 -5.10 2.07 35.00
N VAL A 18 -5.10 1.48 33.78
CA VAL A 18 -4.00 1.76 32.86
C VAL A 18 -3.75 3.25 33.04
N LEU A 19 -2.83 3.58 33.97
CA LEU A 19 -2.32 4.93 34.15
C LEU A 19 -1.70 5.14 32.78
N GLN A 20 -2.49 5.61 31.80
CA GLN A 20 -1.91 6.39 30.72
C GLN A 20 -0.83 7.25 31.37
N ALA A 21 0.44 6.89 31.13
CA ALA A 21 1.59 7.72 31.51
C ALA A 21 1.20 9.18 31.24
N GLN A 22 0.91 9.92 32.33
CA GLN A 22 0.69 11.35 32.21
C GLN A 22 1.94 11.96 31.52
N PRO A 23 1.77 12.67 30.41
CA PRO A 23 2.90 13.30 29.72
C PRO A 23 3.43 14.41 30.64
N PHE A 24 4.70 14.29 31.00
CA PHE A 24 5.41 15.24 31.84
C PHE A 24 6.16 16.24 30.92
N PHE A 25 6.19 17.54 31.28
CA PHE A 25 6.63 18.64 30.40
C PHE A 25 7.74 19.29 31.19
N PRO A 26 8.94 19.30 30.62
CA PRO A 26 10.07 19.84 31.30
C PRO A 26 9.87 21.34 31.51
N VAL A 27 10.22 21.79 32.71
CA VAL A 27 10.13 23.22 33.05
C VAL A 27 11.41 23.58 33.72
N LYS A 28 11.72 24.87 33.56
CA LYS A 28 12.97 25.38 34.07
C LYS A 28 12.70 26.42 35.14
N VAL A 29 13.13 26.08 36.37
CA VAL A 29 13.06 27.02 37.49
C VAL A 29 14.46 27.10 38.11
N ALA A 30 15.07 28.30 38.11
CA ALA A 30 16.40 28.54 38.72
C ALA A 30 17.54 27.61 38.19
N GLN A 31 17.53 27.27 36.90
CA GLN A 31 18.60 26.49 36.24
C GLN A 31 18.64 25.00 36.56
N ARG A 32 17.72 24.49 37.38
CA ARG A 32 17.53 23.03 37.49
C ARG A 32 16.26 22.58 36.74
N TRP A 33 16.31 21.35 36.22
CA TRP A 33 15.21 20.79 35.42
C TRP A 33 14.30 19.90 36.23
N GLY A 34 13.01 20.30 36.26
CA GLY A 34 11.94 19.48 36.83
C GLY A 34 10.93 19.14 35.74
N LEU A 35 9.86 18.47 36.15
CA LEU A 35 8.75 18.16 35.26
C LEU A 35 7.46 18.79 35.79
N ILE A 36 6.72 19.49 34.94
CA ILE A 36 5.27 19.73 35.14
C ILE A 36 4.39 18.71 34.41
N ASP A 37 3.16 18.50 34.89
CA ASP A 37 2.10 17.87 34.09
C ASP A 37 1.45 18.84 33.08
N SER A 38 0.49 18.32 32.29
CA SER A 38 -0.28 19.07 31.26
C SER A 38 -1.14 20.21 31.80
N ASP A 39 -1.52 20.14 33.09
CA ASP A 39 -2.19 21.26 33.79
C ASP A 39 -1.23 22.33 34.36
N GLY A 40 0.10 22.23 34.18
CA GLY A 40 0.97 23.29 34.74
C GLY A 40 1.43 23.05 36.18
N GLN A 41 1.04 21.94 36.81
CA GLN A 41 1.58 21.56 38.15
C GLN A 41 2.93 20.82 38.12
N LEU A 42 3.79 21.07 39.13
CA LEU A 42 5.14 20.49 39.24
C LEU A 42 5.07 19.03 39.74
N VAL A 43 5.47 18.06 38.90
CA VAL A 43 5.56 16.60 39.21
C VAL A 43 6.96 16.17 39.68
N LEU A 44 8.02 16.86 39.28
CA LEU A 44 9.38 16.45 39.65
C LEU A 44 10.13 17.74 39.95
N GLU A 45 10.68 17.76 41.17
CA GLU A 45 11.41 18.95 41.60
C GLU A 45 12.61 19.15 40.70
N PRO A 46 12.92 20.40 40.34
CA PRO A 46 14.02 20.70 39.49
C PRO A 46 15.33 20.43 40.29
N VAL A 47 15.79 19.16 40.29
CA VAL A 47 17.07 18.74 40.94
C VAL A 47 18.05 18.07 39.98
N TYR A 48 17.62 17.84 38.74
CA TYR A 48 18.39 17.07 37.77
C TYR A 48 19.17 18.04 36.91
N GLU A 49 20.37 17.56 36.57
CA GLU A 49 21.20 18.34 35.66
C GLU A 49 20.66 18.28 34.21
N ALA A 50 20.09 17.12 33.81
CA ALA A 50 19.36 17.01 32.54
C ALA A 50 18.30 15.89 32.59
N ILE A 51 17.14 16.12 31.97
CA ILE A 51 16.13 15.06 31.72
C ILE A 51 15.92 15.03 30.20
N GLY A 52 16.23 13.89 29.57
CA GLY A 52 15.85 13.66 28.16
C GLY A 52 14.34 13.49 27.93
N GLU A 53 13.92 13.36 26.67
CA GLU A 53 12.49 13.17 26.33
C GLU A 53 12.08 11.70 26.55
N PHE A 54 10.82 11.44 26.95
CA PHE A 54 10.27 10.07 26.94
C PHE A 54 10.11 9.56 25.47
N GLU A 55 10.81 8.45 25.11
CA GLU A 55 10.86 7.89 23.72
C GLU A 55 10.01 6.59 23.53
N HIS A 56 10.03 5.93 22.34
CA HIS A 56 9.04 4.90 21.86
C HIS A 56 8.85 3.66 22.78
N PHE A 57 9.76 3.49 23.77
CA PHE A 57 9.74 2.38 24.76
C PHE A 57 9.39 2.81 26.18
N GLY A 58 9.14 4.11 26.40
CA GLY A 58 8.57 4.54 27.69
C GLY A 58 9.65 4.87 28.73
N TYR A 59 10.92 4.92 28.32
CA TYR A 59 12.01 5.38 29.21
C TYR A 59 12.49 6.81 28.84
N ALA A 60 13.01 7.54 29.83
CA ALA A 60 13.67 8.84 29.65
C ALA A 60 15.05 8.72 30.28
N VAL A 61 16.06 9.12 29.51
CA VAL A 61 17.43 9.04 30.00
C VAL A 61 17.62 10.22 30.97
N MET A 62 18.20 9.92 32.14
CA MET A 62 18.42 10.95 33.17
C MET A 62 19.90 10.98 33.59
N GLN A 63 20.30 12.18 34.00
CA GLN A 63 21.66 12.40 34.46
C GLN A 63 21.66 12.88 35.91
N LYS A 64 22.39 12.10 36.71
CA LYS A 64 22.45 12.30 38.16
C LYS A 64 23.88 11.97 38.63
N ALA A 65 24.58 12.99 39.15
CA ALA A 65 25.97 12.84 39.64
C ALA A 65 26.97 12.28 38.61
N GLY A 66 26.78 12.55 37.31
CA GLY A 66 27.75 12.10 36.31
C GLY A 66 27.56 10.66 35.82
N TYR A 67 26.66 9.84 36.40
CA TYR A 67 26.22 8.59 35.74
C TYR A 67 24.84 8.71 35.04
N VAL A 68 24.59 7.79 34.09
CA VAL A 68 23.31 7.71 33.33
C VAL A 68 22.46 6.51 33.75
N GLY A 69 21.19 6.76 34.07
CA GLY A 69 20.20 5.69 34.27
C GLY A 69 18.95 5.97 33.43
N LEU A 70 17.91 5.16 33.64
CA LEU A 70 16.64 5.33 32.93
C LEU A 70 15.55 5.64 33.94
N LEU A 71 14.81 6.72 33.69
CA LEU A 71 13.47 6.88 34.27
C LEU A 71 12.48 6.03 33.50
N GLY A 72 11.76 5.17 34.23
CA GLY A 72 10.52 4.56 33.70
C GLY A 72 9.34 5.52 33.41
N PRO A 73 8.29 4.99 32.75
CA PRO A 73 7.12 5.74 32.29
C PRO A 73 6.31 6.33 33.47
N ASP A 74 6.48 5.77 34.68
CA ASP A 74 6.04 6.37 35.97
C ASP A 74 6.86 7.57 36.53
N GLY A 75 7.95 7.98 35.88
CA GLY A 75 8.76 9.13 36.37
C GLY A 75 9.80 8.75 37.43
N LYS A 76 9.89 7.43 37.74
CA LYS A 76 10.86 6.89 38.71
C LYS A 76 12.06 6.25 38.00
N GLU A 77 13.15 6.01 38.72
CA GLU A 77 14.35 5.39 38.13
C GLU A 77 14.11 3.86 37.86
N ALA A 78 13.88 3.45 36.61
CA ALA A 78 13.87 2.04 36.15
C ALA A 78 15.27 1.39 36.11
N ILE A 79 16.34 2.18 35.95
CA ILE A 79 17.72 1.69 35.86
C ILE A 79 18.51 2.80 36.53
N ALA A 80 19.25 2.40 37.57
CA ALA A 80 19.96 3.41 38.35
C ALA A 80 21.05 4.06 37.50
N ALA A 81 21.38 5.30 37.86
CA ALA A 81 22.45 6.03 37.22
C ALA A 81 23.78 5.47 37.74
N LYS A 82 24.21 4.33 37.17
CA LYS A 82 25.53 3.74 37.48
C LYS A 82 26.35 3.31 36.27
N TYR A 83 25.81 3.52 35.07
CA TYR A 83 26.47 3.05 33.86
C TYR A 83 27.13 4.22 33.17
N ASP A 84 28.22 3.87 32.50
CA ASP A 84 28.89 4.78 31.60
C ASP A 84 28.05 5.03 30.38
N ASP A 85 27.18 4.12 29.94
CA ASP A 85 26.21 4.44 28.91
C ASP A 85 25.15 3.35 28.79
N ILE A 86 23.97 3.76 28.36
CA ILE A 86 22.86 2.87 28.08
C ILE A 86 22.31 3.12 26.67
N LYS A 87 22.19 2.02 25.90
CA LYS A 87 21.22 1.96 24.78
C LYS A 87 20.03 0.99 24.95
N VAL A 88 18.81 1.47 24.68
CA VAL A 88 17.58 0.62 24.71
C VAL A 88 17.40 -0.11 23.37
N LEU A 89 17.56 -1.46 23.37
CA LEU A 89 17.45 -2.28 22.13
C LEU A 89 16.04 -2.85 21.88
N GLY A 90 15.13 -2.70 22.83
CA GLY A 90 13.74 -3.16 22.75
C GLY A 90 13.09 -2.93 24.11
N THR A 91 11.86 -3.40 24.23
CA THR A 91 11.13 -3.37 25.52
C THR A 91 11.88 -4.13 26.62
N ASP A 92 12.59 -5.22 26.27
CA ASP A 92 13.27 -6.05 27.29
C ASP A 92 14.78 -6.23 27.10
N LEU A 93 15.42 -5.75 26.03
CA LEU A 93 16.88 -5.87 25.84
C LEU A 93 17.53 -4.49 25.85
N ILE A 94 18.66 -4.37 26.56
CA ILE A 94 19.29 -3.08 26.88
C ILE A 94 20.77 -3.40 26.74
N ALA A 95 21.40 -2.68 25.83
CA ALA A 95 22.86 -2.72 25.81
C ALA A 95 23.39 -1.76 26.85
N VAL A 96 24.22 -2.29 27.76
CA VAL A 96 24.78 -1.51 28.87
C VAL A 96 26.29 -1.50 28.72
N LEU A 97 26.87 -0.35 29.02
CA LEU A 97 28.31 -0.13 28.86
C LEU A 97 28.83 0.01 30.29
N GLU A 98 29.50 -1.06 30.73
CA GLU A 98 30.22 -1.07 32.02
C GLU A 98 31.70 -1.35 31.73
N GLY A 99 32.60 -0.38 31.98
CA GLY A 99 34.02 -0.44 31.51
C GLY A 99 34.20 -0.31 29.98
N GLU A 100 34.94 -1.25 29.34
CA GLU A 100 35.23 -1.17 27.87
C GLU A 100 34.41 -2.14 27.00
N ASN A 101 33.55 -2.97 27.61
CA ASN A 101 32.85 -4.04 26.87
C ASN A 101 31.33 -3.86 26.91
N TRP A 102 30.74 -3.90 25.72
CA TRP A 102 29.28 -3.89 25.60
C TRP A 102 28.74 -5.27 25.95
N ARG A 103 27.73 -5.30 26.82
CA ARG A 103 26.96 -6.52 27.11
C ARG A 103 25.51 -6.21 26.83
N VAL A 104 24.79 -7.27 26.46
CA VAL A 104 23.35 -7.12 26.30
C VAL A 104 22.79 -7.71 27.56
N ILE A 105 22.13 -6.86 28.34
CA ILE A 105 21.25 -7.32 29.43
C ILE A 105 19.76 -7.26 29.06
N ASN A 106 18.94 -8.01 29.82
CA ASN A 106 17.49 -7.85 29.76
C ASN A 106 16.99 -6.71 30.71
N ALA A 107 15.66 -6.45 30.80
CA ALA A 107 15.10 -5.32 31.61
C ALA A 107 15.30 -5.55 33.12
N SER A 108 15.41 -6.82 33.52
CA SER A 108 15.85 -7.19 34.88
C SER A 108 17.34 -7.02 35.21
N GLY A 109 18.21 -6.90 34.21
CA GLY A 109 19.66 -6.68 34.46
C GLY A 109 20.59 -7.86 34.17
N SER A 110 20.02 -9.02 33.89
CA SER A 110 20.77 -10.25 33.50
C SER A 110 21.40 -10.28 32.10
N THR A 111 22.55 -10.97 31.92
CA THR A 111 23.35 -10.93 30.64
C THR A 111 22.80 -11.96 29.64
N VAL A 112 22.50 -11.50 28.42
CA VAL A 112 21.91 -12.31 27.31
C VAL A 112 23.00 -12.69 26.32
N LEU A 113 24.04 -11.86 26.19
CA LEU A 113 25.10 -12.06 25.21
C LEU A 113 26.36 -11.42 25.78
N GLY A 114 27.38 -12.28 25.90
CA GLY A 114 28.70 -11.90 26.46
C GLY A 114 29.55 -11.10 25.46
N GLU A 115 30.87 -11.01 25.69
CA GLU A 115 31.72 -9.95 25.09
C GLU A 115 32.35 -10.38 23.73
N ALA A 116 31.99 -11.58 23.22
CA ALA A 116 32.67 -12.18 22.04
C ALA A 116 31.84 -12.14 20.73
N TYR A 117 31.26 -10.98 20.38
CA TYR A 117 30.49 -10.86 19.15
C TYR A 117 30.95 -9.64 18.32
N GLU A 118 31.05 -9.81 17.00
CA GLU A 118 31.41 -8.67 16.12
C GLU A 118 30.24 -7.74 15.76
N ARG A 119 29.06 -8.35 15.55
CA ARG A 119 27.75 -7.83 15.08
C ARG A 119 26.59 -8.87 15.53
N ILE A 120 25.27 -8.50 15.63
CA ILE A 120 23.94 -8.33 16.53
C ILE A 120 22.87 -7.43 15.74
N LYS A 121 22.02 -8.03 14.91
CA LYS A 121 20.78 -7.45 14.42
C LYS A 121 19.53 -7.88 15.16
N VAL A 122 18.66 -6.92 15.45
CA VAL A 122 17.36 -7.26 16.06
C VAL A 122 16.52 -7.79 14.91
N LEU A 123 16.18 -9.08 14.96
CA LEU A 123 15.33 -9.69 13.92
C LEU A 123 13.84 -9.55 14.29
N LEU A 124 13.47 -9.75 15.56
CA LEU A 124 12.09 -9.58 16.08
C LEU A 124 12.19 -9.04 17.52
N PRO A 125 11.15 -8.46 18.13
CA PRO A 125 11.20 -8.13 19.56
C PRO A 125 11.66 -9.35 20.36
N GLY A 126 12.82 -9.23 21.04
CA GLY A 126 13.31 -10.37 21.85
C GLY A 126 14.21 -11.37 21.13
N VAL A 127 14.36 -11.32 19.80
CA VAL A 127 15.30 -12.20 19.05
C VAL A 127 16.36 -11.36 18.32
N LEU A 128 17.64 -11.63 18.58
CA LEU A 128 18.79 -11.03 17.85
C LEU A 128 19.56 -12.04 16.95
N ALA A 129 19.88 -11.69 15.69
CA ALA A 129 21.01 -12.35 14.98
C ALA A 129 22.37 -11.80 15.44
N TYR A 130 23.41 -12.61 15.64
CA TYR A 130 24.78 -12.17 16.00
C TYR A 130 25.85 -12.80 15.06
N ARG A 131 26.96 -12.12 14.81
CA ARG A 131 27.97 -12.38 13.80
C ARG A 131 29.26 -12.68 14.56
N LYS A 132 29.77 -13.87 14.30
CA LYS A 132 31.07 -14.31 14.82
C LYS A 132 31.86 -14.98 13.68
N ASN A 133 33.15 -14.65 13.52
CA ASN A 133 33.98 -15.18 12.43
C ASN A 133 33.44 -14.98 11.00
N LYS A 134 32.90 -13.80 10.63
CA LYS A 134 32.28 -13.57 9.26
C LYS A 134 30.95 -14.30 9.02
N TYR A 135 30.51 -15.18 9.92
CA TYR A 135 29.24 -15.90 9.75
C TYR A 135 28.18 -15.39 10.75
N TRP A 136 26.89 -15.47 10.39
CA TRP A 136 25.75 -15.01 11.21
C TRP A 136 25.10 -16.19 11.94
N GLY A 137 25.00 -16.13 13.28
CA GLY A 137 24.06 -16.93 14.12
C GLY A 137 22.88 -16.10 14.71
N ILE A 138 22.04 -16.69 15.58
CA ILE A 138 20.74 -16.13 16.05
C ILE A 138 20.58 -16.53 17.53
N VAL A 139 20.31 -15.57 18.43
CA VAL A 139 19.95 -15.75 19.85
C VAL A 139 18.63 -15.06 20.25
N ASN A 140 17.91 -15.54 21.28
CA ASN A 140 16.76 -14.83 21.87
C ASN A 140 17.04 -14.04 23.16
N ALA A 141 16.01 -13.42 23.77
CA ALA A 141 16.17 -12.44 24.86
C ALA A 141 16.55 -13.12 26.16
N GLN A 142 16.31 -14.44 26.19
CA GLN A 142 16.75 -15.28 27.31
C GLN A 142 18.18 -15.82 27.14
N GLY A 143 18.80 -15.69 25.96
CA GLY A 143 20.21 -16.11 25.80
C GLY A 143 20.36 -17.47 25.07
N LEU A 144 19.26 -18.16 24.77
CA LEU A 144 19.23 -19.33 23.86
C LEU A 144 19.68 -19.05 22.38
N ARG A 145 20.69 -19.80 21.91
CA ARG A 145 21.22 -19.72 20.51
C ARG A 145 20.34 -20.55 19.56
N LEU A 146 19.48 -19.89 18.78
CA LEU A 146 18.66 -20.52 17.71
C LEU A 146 19.47 -20.99 16.47
N ALA A 147 20.64 -20.43 16.15
CA ALA A 147 21.45 -20.86 14.98
C ALA A 147 22.89 -20.43 15.25
N GLU A 148 23.83 -21.34 14.98
CA GLU A 148 25.24 -20.99 15.13
C GLU A 148 25.72 -20.12 13.95
N PRO A 149 26.77 -19.30 14.14
CA PRO A 149 27.42 -18.55 13.09
C PRO A 149 27.96 -19.45 11.96
N GLN A 150 27.17 -19.66 10.90
CA GLN A 150 27.67 -20.35 9.67
C GLN A 150 27.14 -19.80 8.33
N TYR A 151 26.26 -18.79 8.38
CA TYR A 151 25.58 -18.28 7.18
C TYR A 151 26.19 -16.96 6.74
N GLU A 152 26.40 -16.79 5.42
CA GLU A 152 26.85 -15.49 4.89
C GLU A 152 25.83 -14.38 5.14
N GLN A 153 24.52 -14.72 5.15
CA GLN A 153 23.45 -13.75 5.45
C GLN A 153 22.26 -14.46 6.12
N VAL A 154 21.65 -13.80 7.12
CA VAL A 154 20.39 -14.24 7.76
C VAL A 154 19.45 -13.04 7.77
N SER A 155 18.21 -13.26 7.41
CA SER A 155 17.24 -12.19 7.33
C SER A 155 15.85 -12.78 7.55
N LEU A 156 14.89 -12.03 8.09
CA LEU A 156 13.52 -12.53 8.20
C LEU A 156 12.87 -12.66 6.74
N TRP A 157 11.97 -13.60 6.41
CA TRP A 157 11.08 -13.65 5.18
C TRP A 157 9.57 -14.00 5.49
N GLU A 158 8.60 -13.22 4.98
CA GLU A 158 7.15 -13.00 5.38
C GLU A 158 6.67 -12.90 6.88
N ASP A 159 7.30 -12.21 7.83
CA ASP A 159 7.34 -12.31 9.31
C ASP A 159 7.32 -13.72 9.96
N ARG A 160 7.89 -14.74 9.29
CA ARG A 160 7.58 -16.16 9.60
C ARG A 160 8.78 -17.11 9.49
N PHE A 161 9.71 -16.82 8.58
CA PHE A 161 10.94 -17.63 8.46
C PHE A 161 12.18 -16.74 8.55
N PHE A 162 13.30 -17.24 9.06
CA PHE A 162 14.63 -16.74 8.67
C PHE A 162 15.09 -17.25 7.26
N LEU A 163 15.13 -16.39 6.23
CA LEU A 163 15.98 -16.62 5.03
C LEU A 163 17.51 -16.59 5.30
N VAL A 164 18.18 -17.72 4.99
CA VAL A 164 19.66 -17.85 5.04
C VAL A 164 20.29 -17.99 3.64
N GLU A 165 21.54 -17.54 3.44
CA GLU A 165 22.25 -17.53 2.15
C GLU A 165 23.64 -18.10 2.37
N GLN A 166 24.07 -19.00 1.47
CA GLN A 166 25.40 -19.64 1.54
C GLN A 166 25.82 -20.02 0.10
N GLY A 167 27.02 -19.61 -0.33
CA GLY A 167 27.50 -19.88 -1.72
C GLY A 167 26.62 -19.39 -2.91
N GLY A 168 25.99 -18.20 -2.82
CA GLY A 168 25.10 -17.68 -3.91
C GLY A 168 23.73 -18.39 -4.01
N LYS A 169 23.41 -19.30 -3.08
CA LYS A 169 22.14 -20.06 -3.07
C LYS A 169 21.37 -19.71 -1.80
N GLN A 170 20.03 -19.73 -1.89
CA GLN A 170 19.15 -19.30 -0.79
C GLN A 170 18.57 -20.53 -0.06
N GLY A 171 18.66 -20.57 1.28
CA GLY A 171 17.91 -21.48 2.18
C GLY A 171 16.99 -20.75 3.21
N VAL A 172 16.31 -21.48 4.11
CA VAL A 172 15.15 -21.01 4.91
C VAL A 172 15.24 -21.76 6.27
N LEU A 173 15.38 -21.07 7.40
CA LEU A 173 15.11 -21.59 8.78
C LEU A 173 13.73 -21.12 9.34
N ASN A 174 13.11 -21.89 10.25
CA ASN A 174 11.92 -21.43 11.01
C ASN A 174 12.32 -20.51 12.18
N LEU A 175 11.34 -19.95 12.92
CA LEU A 175 11.64 -19.00 14.01
C LEU A 175 12.28 -19.67 15.22
N GLU A 176 12.23 -20.99 15.30
CA GLU A 176 13.00 -21.75 16.30
C GLU A 176 14.44 -22.06 15.83
N GLY A 177 14.86 -21.60 14.65
CA GLY A 177 16.23 -21.84 14.15
C GLY A 177 16.45 -23.21 13.48
N LYS A 178 15.45 -24.09 13.41
CA LYS A 178 15.48 -25.29 12.55
C LYS A 178 15.47 -25.02 11.02
N SER A 179 16.33 -25.73 10.27
CA SER A 179 16.36 -25.64 8.78
C SER A 179 15.09 -26.17 8.09
N VAL A 180 14.40 -25.31 7.34
CA VAL A 180 13.36 -25.68 6.35
C VAL A 180 13.92 -26.04 4.95
N LEU A 181 14.98 -25.38 4.50
CA LEU A 181 15.51 -25.60 3.14
C LEU A 181 16.94 -25.16 3.25
N ASP A 182 17.84 -26.09 2.94
CA ASP A 182 19.26 -25.73 2.83
C ASP A 182 19.52 -24.72 1.70
N PRO A 183 20.66 -24.01 1.70
CA PRO A 183 21.00 -22.98 0.74
C PRO A 183 21.30 -23.58 -0.63
N ILE A 184 20.22 -23.92 -1.37
CA ILE A 184 20.37 -24.60 -2.67
C ILE A 184 19.58 -23.93 -3.82
N ALA A 185 18.76 -22.92 -3.53
CA ALA A 185 17.74 -22.42 -4.48
C ALA A 185 18.24 -21.17 -5.24
N GLY A 186 18.16 -21.14 -6.59
CA GLY A 186 18.28 -19.88 -7.43
C GLY A 186 17.01 -18.93 -7.37
N ALA A 187 15.78 -19.42 -7.12
CA ALA A 187 14.54 -18.60 -6.93
C ALA A 187 13.60 -19.32 -5.93
N LEU A 188 12.85 -18.56 -5.13
CA LEU A 188 11.86 -19.05 -4.16
C LEU A 188 10.51 -18.37 -4.52
N SER A 189 9.39 -19.10 -4.52
CA SER A 189 8.03 -18.51 -4.42
C SER A 189 7.24 -19.15 -3.25
N LEU A 190 6.58 -18.33 -2.42
CA LEU A 190 5.68 -18.88 -1.39
C LEU A 190 4.29 -19.04 -1.99
N TYR A 191 3.89 -20.29 -2.20
CA TYR A 191 2.54 -20.54 -2.73
C TYR A 191 1.41 -20.31 -1.69
N ASN A 192 1.55 -20.86 -0.47
CA ASN A 192 0.62 -20.61 0.64
C ASN A 192 1.29 -20.86 2.01
N ASP A 193 0.51 -20.98 3.09
CA ASP A 193 1.10 -21.05 4.46
C ASP A 193 1.85 -22.36 4.75
N SER A 194 1.69 -23.36 3.88
CA SER A 194 2.25 -24.70 4.10
C SER A 194 3.31 -25.16 3.07
N LEU A 195 3.58 -24.37 2.01
CA LEU A 195 4.28 -24.86 0.80
C LEU A 195 5.11 -23.75 0.17
N LEU A 196 6.36 -24.10 -0.14
CA LEU A 196 7.36 -23.14 -0.61
C LEU A 196 8.02 -23.72 -1.85
N PHE A 197 7.97 -22.98 -2.96
CA PHE A 197 8.46 -23.43 -4.25
C PHE A 197 9.86 -22.89 -4.38
N PHE A 198 10.81 -23.75 -4.74
CA PHE A 198 12.16 -23.30 -5.11
C PHE A 198 12.58 -23.72 -6.51
N ARG A 199 13.57 -23.02 -7.08
CA ARG A 199 14.05 -23.24 -8.45
C ARG A 199 15.50 -23.59 -8.33
N GLN A 200 15.82 -24.81 -8.74
CA GLN A 200 17.21 -25.22 -8.87
C GLN A 200 17.49 -25.60 -10.34
N ALA A 201 18.55 -25.02 -10.96
CA ALA A 201 18.91 -25.30 -12.37
C ALA A 201 17.75 -25.09 -13.41
N ARG A 202 17.04 -23.94 -13.35
CA ARG A 202 15.87 -23.62 -14.22
C ARG A 202 14.64 -24.52 -14.06
N LYS A 203 14.64 -25.41 -13.08
CA LYS A 203 13.51 -26.30 -12.77
C LYS A 203 12.93 -26.02 -11.38
N TRP A 204 11.60 -26.14 -11.26
CA TRP A 204 10.84 -25.77 -10.07
C TRP A 204 10.63 -27.04 -9.23
N GLY A 205 11.03 -27.00 -7.96
CA GLY A 205 10.51 -27.87 -6.88
C GLY A 205 9.84 -27.13 -5.71
N ALA A 206 9.60 -27.83 -4.59
CA ALA A 206 8.88 -27.30 -3.42
C ALA A 206 9.20 -28.07 -2.13
N VAL A 207 9.36 -27.35 -1.01
CA VAL A 207 9.44 -27.89 0.36
C VAL A 207 8.24 -27.47 1.24
N SER A 208 7.94 -28.23 2.30
CA SER A 208 6.92 -27.80 3.28
C SER A 208 7.54 -26.76 4.17
N THR A 209 6.72 -26.07 4.95
CA THR A 209 7.25 -25.11 5.92
C THR A 209 7.91 -25.76 7.14
N ALA A 210 7.64 -27.06 7.40
CA ALA A 210 8.53 -27.88 8.25
C ALA A 210 9.86 -28.37 7.62
N GLY A 211 10.11 -28.05 6.33
CA GLY A 211 11.40 -28.36 5.64
C GLY A 211 11.48 -29.76 5.06
N GLU A 212 10.38 -30.50 5.06
CA GLU A 212 10.26 -31.69 4.20
C GLU A 212 10.21 -31.37 2.69
N LEU A 213 11.10 -31.98 1.89
CA LEU A 213 11.01 -31.87 0.41
C LEU A 213 9.68 -32.44 -0.11
N LYS A 214 8.82 -31.63 -0.75
CA LYS A 214 7.51 -32.12 -1.25
C LYS A 214 7.51 -32.36 -2.76
N ILE A 215 8.36 -31.65 -3.51
CA ILE A 215 8.36 -31.63 -4.99
C ILE A 215 9.82 -31.48 -5.37
N ALA A 216 10.36 -32.53 -6.01
CA ALA A 216 11.70 -32.40 -6.61
C ALA A 216 11.76 -31.29 -7.69
N ALA A 217 12.95 -30.68 -7.83
CA ALA A 217 13.18 -29.58 -8.76
C ALA A 217 13.32 -30.14 -10.19
N ALA A 218 12.19 -30.48 -10.81
CA ALA A 218 12.21 -31.08 -12.16
C ALA A 218 11.24 -30.43 -13.18
N TYR A 219 10.53 -29.35 -12.81
CA TYR A 219 9.40 -28.80 -13.62
C TYR A 219 9.70 -27.44 -14.28
N ASP A 220 9.35 -27.28 -15.56
CA ASP A 220 9.36 -25.96 -16.27
C ASP A 220 8.37 -24.91 -15.72
N SER A 221 7.15 -25.31 -15.34
CA SER A 221 6.12 -24.34 -14.88
C SER A 221 5.09 -25.08 -14.00
N PHE A 222 4.28 -24.31 -13.26
CA PHE A 222 3.19 -24.83 -12.45
C PHE A 222 1.98 -23.86 -12.53
N ARG A 223 0.78 -24.34 -12.22
CA ARG A 223 -0.51 -23.61 -12.35
C ARG A 223 -1.46 -24.21 -11.32
N ALA A 224 -2.09 -23.33 -10.55
CA ALA A 224 -3.14 -23.77 -9.64
C ALA A 224 -4.37 -24.25 -10.40
N LEU A 225 -4.84 -25.47 -10.07
CA LEU A 225 -6.15 -25.93 -10.55
C LEU A 225 -7.23 -25.73 -9.46
N GLY A 226 -6.85 -25.55 -8.20
CA GLY A 226 -7.82 -25.21 -7.14
C GLY A 226 -7.09 -25.29 -5.81
N PRO A 227 -7.80 -25.30 -4.67
CA PRO A 227 -7.15 -25.15 -3.37
C PRO A 227 -6.24 -26.33 -3.00
N HIS A 228 -6.53 -27.51 -3.55
CA HIS A 228 -5.77 -28.74 -3.23
C HIS A 228 -5.07 -29.37 -4.44
N PHE A 229 -4.92 -28.65 -5.55
CA PHE A 229 -4.31 -29.24 -6.76
C PHE A 229 -3.47 -28.20 -7.46
N ILE A 230 -2.27 -28.63 -7.81
CA ILE A 230 -1.29 -27.80 -8.49
C ILE A 230 -0.82 -28.63 -9.66
N LYS A 231 -1.10 -28.12 -10.86
CA LYS A 231 -0.57 -28.70 -12.10
C LYS A 231 0.88 -28.31 -12.28
N LEU A 232 1.77 -29.30 -12.31
CA LEU A 232 3.19 -29.19 -12.70
C LEU A 232 3.45 -29.66 -14.14
N LEU A 233 4.31 -28.92 -14.87
CA LEU A 233 4.54 -29.06 -16.31
C LEU A 233 6.04 -29.28 -16.51
N GLN A 234 6.40 -30.45 -17.05
CA GLN A 234 7.74 -30.72 -17.61
C GLN A 234 7.68 -31.17 -19.12
N GLY A 235 8.15 -30.34 -20.06
CA GLY A 235 7.69 -30.37 -21.49
C GLY A 235 6.18 -30.69 -21.70
N ASP A 236 5.90 -31.83 -22.34
CA ASP A 236 4.51 -32.33 -22.58
C ASP A 236 3.97 -33.22 -21.44
N LYS A 237 4.86 -33.64 -20.51
CA LYS A 237 4.44 -34.35 -19.28
C LYS A 237 3.73 -33.43 -18.25
N ILE A 238 2.59 -33.91 -17.74
CA ILE A 238 1.80 -33.24 -16.69
C ILE A 238 1.85 -34.10 -15.43
N GLU A 239 2.34 -33.54 -14.32
CA GLU A 239 2.08 -34.10 -12.97
C GLU A 239 1.24 -33.19 -12.06
N ILE A 240 0.67 -33.78 -11.00
CA ILE A 240 -0.19 -33.06 -10.05
C ILE A 240 0.39 -33.19 -8.65
N TYR A 241 0.77 -32.06 -8.06
CA TYR A 241 0.92 -32.00 -6.61
C TYR A 241 -0.39 -31.70 -5.88
N SER A 242 -0.59 -32.41 -4.78
CA SER A 242 -1.75 -32.16 -3.91
C SER A 242 -1.28 -31.60 -2.57
N PRO A 243 -1.63 -30.35 -2.24
CA PRO A 243 -1.29 -29.85 -0.93
C PRO A 243 -1.99 -30.62 0.19
N ALA A 244 -3.24 -31.05 -0.01
CA ALA A 244 -3.91 -31.88 1.02
C ALA A 244 -3.16 -33.18 1.33
N CYS A 245 -2.46 -33.78 0.37
CA CYS A 245 -1.82 -35.11 0.62
C CYS A 245 -0.34 -35.00 0.87
N GLY A 246 0.15 -33.76 0.79
CA GLY A 246 1.59 -33.54 0.81
C GLY A 246 2.43 -34.32 -0.22
N ALA A 247 1.90 -34.77 -1.37
CA ALA A 247 2.72 -35.52 -2.36
C ALA A 247 2.39 -35.19 -3.82
N VAL A 248 3.41 -35.37 -4.70
CA VAL A 248 3.15 -35.40 -6.16
C VAL A 248 2.41 -36.71 -6.37
N LEU A 249 1.16 -36.60 -6.77
CA LEU A 249 0.32 -37.76 -7.02
C LEU A 249 0.91 -38.66 -8.12
N ARG A 250 0.97 -39.97 -7.82
CA ARG A 250 1.29 -40.99 -8.84
C ARG A 250 0.01 -41.31 -9.61
N LEU A 251 -0.14 -40.67 -10.76
CA LEU A 251 -1.36 -40.77 -11.56
C LEU A 251 -0.99 -41.46 -12.87
N ARG A 252 -1.94 -42.23 -13.41
CA ARG A 252 -1.79 -42.76 -14.78
C ARG A 252 -1.66 -41.62 -15.78
N ALA A 253 -0.87 -41.84 -16.84
CA ALA A 253 -0.76 -40.80 -17.90
C ALA A 253 -2.15 -40.41 -18.40
N ALA A 254 -2.41 -39.11 -18.46
CA ALA A 254 -3.67 -38.58 -18.96
C ALA A 254 -3.33 -37.44 -19.94
N ASP A 255 -4.13 -37.29 -20.99
CA ASP A 255 -4.09 -36.08 -21.85
C ASP A 255 -4.19 -34.76 -21.06
N ASP A 256 -4.96 -34.69 -19.94
CA ASP A 256 -5.07 -33.44 -19.16
C ASP A 256 -5.84 -33.68 -17.85
N TYR A 257 -5.74 -32.69 -16.96
CA TYR A 257 -6.46 -32.67 -15.68
C TYR A 257 -7.26 -31.36 -15.50
N TYR A 258 -8.48 -31.46 -14.95
CA TYR A 258 -9.37 -30.28 -14.78
C TYR A 258 -9.90 -30.23 -13.34
N PRO A 259 -10.09 -29.02 -12.76
CA PRO A 259 -10.68 -28.92 -11.42
C PRO A 259 -12.08 -29.49 -11.45
N PHE A 260 -12.45 -30.33 -10.47
CA PHE A 260 -13.86 -30.73 -10.30
C PHE A 260 -14.48 -30.12 -9.05
N SER A 261 -13.73 -30.23 -7.95
CA SER A 261 -14.11 -29.62 -6.68
C SER A 261 -12.84 -29.42 -5.86
N ALA A 262 -12.97 -28.78 -4.68
CA ALA A 262 -11.83 -28.74 -3.75
C ALA A 262 -11.22 -30.13 -3.52
N ARG A 263 -12.07 -31.16 -3.45
CA ARG A 263 -11.69 -32.54 -3.18
C ARG A 263 -11.38 -33.49 -4.35
N TYR A 264 -11.68 -33.12 -5.59
CA TYR A 264 -11.62 -34.10 -6.68
C TYR A 264 -11.09 -33.36 -7.91
N LEU A 265 -10.20 -34.05 -8.61
CA LEU A 265 -9.79 -33.69 -9.96
C LEU A 265 -10.37 -34.62 -11.03
N ILE A 266 -10.87 -34.08 -12.14
CA ILE A 266 -11.07 -34.86 -13.39
C ILE A 266 -9.73 -35.20 -14.07
N SER A 267 -9.47 -36.49 -14.30
CA SER A 267 -8.51 -36.99 -15.33
C SER A 267 -9.10 -37.27 -16.71
N LYS A 268 -8.42 -36.86 -17.79
CA LYS A 268 -8.92 -37.02 -19.16
C LYS A 268 -7.93 -37.88 -19.92
N LYS A 269 -8.38 -39.02 -20.41
CA LYS A 269 -7.57 -39.85 -21.32
C LYS A 269 -8.41 -40.34 -22.49
N ASN A 270 -7.88 -40.25 -23.73
CA ASN A 270 -8.63 -40.64 -24.94
C ASN A 270 -10.09 -40.13 -24.96
N ARG A 271 -10.31 -38.83 -24.66
CA ARG A 271 -11.67 -38.20 -24.62
C ARG A 271 -12.65 -38.83 -23.61
N ARG A 272 -12.12 -39.44 -22.55
CA ARG A 272 -12.88 -40.08 -21.47
C ARG A 272 -12.37 -39.53 -20.15
N LEU A 273 -13.23 -39.54 -19.14
CA LEU A 273 -13.09 -38.75 -17.92
C LEU A 273 -13.10 -39.77 -16.82
N GLY A 274 -12.14 -39.56 -15.95
CA GLY A 274 -12.02 -40.25 -14.67
C GLY A 274 -12.01 -39.20 -13.58
N LEU A 275 -11.89 -39.68 -12.36
CA LEU A 275 -12.06 -38.85 -11.17
C LEU A 275 -11.02 -39.36 -10.22
N ILE A 276 -10.30 -38.39 -9.69
CA ILE A 276 -9.20 -38.68 -8.80
C ILE A 276 -9.48 -37.87 -7.55
N SER A 277 -9.35 -38.54 -6.40
CA SER A 277 -9.45 -37.79 -5.13
C SER A 277 -8.32 -36.78 -4.97
N TRP A 278 -8.40 -35.94 -3.93
CA TRP A 278 -7.32 -34.96 -3.68
C TRP A 278 -6.03 -35.67 -3.31
N CYS A 279 -6.12 -36.93 -2.84
CA CYS A 279 -4.93 -37.76 -2.58
C CYS A 279 -4.50 -38.75 -3.66
N GLY A 280 -5.06 -38.65 -4.87
CA GLY A 280 -4.44 -39.38 -5.99
C GLY A 280 -5.06 -40.76 -6.16
N GLN A 281 -5.85 -41.19 -5.18
CA GLN A 281 -6.73 -42.35 -5.39
C GLN A 281 -7.61 -42.15 -6.63
N GLU A 282 -7.40 -43.04 -7.59
CA GLU A 282 -8.31 -43.15 -8.72
C GLU A 282 -9.68 -43.61 -8.18
N ILE A 283 -10.62 -42.67 -8.07
CA ILE A 283 -12.00 -43.03 -7.67
C ILE A 283 -12.70 -43.63 -8.88
N LEU A 284 -12.45 -43.09 -10.09
CA LEU A 284 -13.14 -43.56 -11.30
C LEU A 284 -12.13 -43.63 -12.43
N PRO A 285 -12.03 -44.77 -13.12
CA PRO A 285 -11.11 -44.86 -14.25
C PRO A 285 -11.61 -43.96 -15.39
N PRO A 286 -10.73 -43.47 -16.29
CA PRO A 286 -11.10 -42.58 -17.39
C PRO A 286 -11.89 -43.34 -18.47
N THR A 287 -13.04 -43.90 -18.11
CA THR A 287 -13.98 -44.58 -19.03
C THR A 287 -15.29 -43.81 -19.26
N PHE A 288 -15.56 -42.76 -18.48
CA PHE A 288 -16.83 -42.02 -18.55
C PHE A 288 -16.80 -40.90 -19.58
N HIS A 289 -17.91 -40.71 -20.31
CA HIS A 289 -18.05 -39.48 -21.12
C HIS A 289 -18.29 -38.24 -20.23
N GLU A 290 -18.75 -38.37 -18.98
CA GLU A 290 -19.01 -37.20 -18.12
C GLU A 290 -19.09 -37.63 -16.66
N ILE A 291 -18.62 -36.72 -15.78
CA ILE A 291 -18.69 -36.91 -14.32
C ILE A 291 -19.20 -35.63 -13.67
N GLN A 292 -20.16 -35.76 -12.74
CA GLN A 292 -20.82 -34.62 -12.06
C GLN A 292 -21.01 -34.94 -10.58
N ALA A 293 -20.96 -33.88 -9.77
CA ALA A 293 -21.18 -34.09 -8.33
C ALA A 293 -22.63 -34.55 -8.10
N PHE A 294 -22.86 -35.37 -7.08
CA PHE A 294 -24.24 -35.86 -6.78
C PHE A 294 -24.56 -35.64 -5.32
N ALA A 295 -23.75 -36.21 -4.45
CA ALA A 295 -23.74 -35.93 -3.02
C ALA A 295 -22.32 -36.13 -2.52
N ASP A 296 -22.07 -35.80 -1.24
CA ASP A 296 -20.77 -36.10 -0.64
C ASP A 296 -20.37 -37.58 -0.89
N GLY A 297 -19.32 -37.78 -1.68
CA GLY A 297 -18.81 -39.14 -1.99
C GLY A 297 -19.62 -39.93 -3.05
N LEU A 298 -20.70 -39.38 -3.59
CA LEU A 298 -21.41 -39.96 -4.75
C LEU A 298 -21.26 -39.07 -5.99
N PHE A 299 -21.00 -39.71 -7.14
CA PHE A 299 -20.87 -39.02 -8.44
C PHE A 299 -21.85 -39.54 -9.47
N ARG A 300 -22.51 -38.59 -10.15
CA ARG A 300 -23.22 -38.91 -11.41
C ARG A 300 -22.22 -39.15 -12.54
N VAL A 301 -22.34 -40.31 -13.19
CA VAL A 301 -21.49 -40.68 -14.35
C VAL A 301 -22.31 -40.95 -15.60
N ASN A 302 -21.74 -40.63 -16.77
CA ASN A 302 -22.36 -40.85 -18.07
C ASN A 302 -21.47 -41.80 -18.86
N LYS A 303 -21.98 -43.02 -19.12
CA LYS A 303 -21.36 -43.93 -20.10
C LYS A 303 -22.28 -44.11 -21.33
N HIS A 304 -21.78 -43.80 -22.52
CA HIS A 304 -22.51 -43.90 -23.81
C HIS A 304 -23.93 -43.28 -23.81
N GLY A 305 -24.05 -42.05 -23.28
CA GLY A 305 -25.37 -41.38 -23.19
C GLY A 305 -26.29 -41.85 -22.05
N GLN A 306 -25.85 -42.75 -21.16
CA GLN A 306 -26.68 -43.28 -20.07
C GLN A 306 -26.02 -42.95 -18.74
N TRP A 307 -26.82 -42.54 -17.77
CA TRP A 307 -26.43 -41.86 -16.55
C TRP A 307 -26.64 -42.89 -15.47
N GLY A 308 -25.60 -43.02 -14.65
CA GLY A 308 -25.61 -43.79 -13.41
C GLY A 308 -25.08 -42.97 -12.23
N VAL A 309 -25.05 -43.60 -11.06
CA VAL A 309 -24.48 -42.99 -9.84
C VAL A 309 -23.55 -44.03 -9.26
N VAL A 310 -22.33 -43.56 -9.05
CA VAL A 310 -21.26 -44.38 -8.49
C VAL A 310 -20.86 -43.78 -7.16
N ASP A 311 -20.44 -44.69 -6.26
CA ASP A 311 -19.86 -44.27 -5.00
C ASP A 311 -18.33 -44.11 -5.12
N LEU A 312 -17.68 -43.92 -3.97
CA LEU A 312 -16.22 -43.74 -3.90
C LEU A 312 -15.46 -45.03 -4.23
N ASN A 313 -16.07 -46.20 -3.96
CA ASN A 313 -15.51 -47.51 -4.36
C ASN A 313 -15.76 -47.90 -5.83
N ASN A 314 -16.08 -46.96 -6.73
CA ASN A 314 -16.56 -47.30 -8.09
C ASN A 314 -17.68 -48.38 -8.16
N THR A 315 -18.40 -48.61 -7.06
CA THR A 315 -19.62 -49.44 -7.09
C THR A 315 -20.78 -48.64 -7.67
N MET A 316 -21.36 -49.20 -8.74
CA MET A 316 -22.56 -48.61 -9.36
C MET A 316 -23.74 -48.78 -8.39
N LEU A 317 -24.07 -47.71 -7.62
CA LEU A 317 -25.29 -47.73 -6.77
C LEU A 317 -26.55 -47.59 -7.62
N ILE A 318 -26.51 -46.73 -8.65
CA ILE A 318 -27.62 -46.62 -9.62
C ILE A 318 -27.06 -47.05 -10.98
N PRO A 319 -27.64 -48.08 -11.64
CA PRO A 319 -27.13 -48.55 -12.90
C PRO A 319 -27.18 -47.46 -14.01
N ALA A 320 -26.21 -47.50 -14.94
CA ALA A 320 -26.07 -46.47 -15.99
C ALA A 320 -27.08 -46.79 -17.08
N VAL A 321 -28.38 -46.73 -16.73
CA VAL A 321 -29.46 -47.11 -17.66
C VAL A 321 -30.42 -45.95 -17.93
N TYR A 322 -30.22 -44.83 -17.23
CA TYR A 322 -31.10 -43.66 -17.34
C TYR A 322 -30.56 -42.70 -18.39
N GLN A 323 -31.40 -42.14 -19.27
CA GLN A 323 -30.99 -40.96 -20.06
C GLN A 323 -30.52 -39.72 -19.27
N TYR A 324 -30.94 -39.50 -18.01
CA TYR A 324 -30.49 -38.35 -17.18
C TYR A 324 -30.79 -38.62 -15.71
N ILE A 325 -29.87 -38.21 -14.83
CA ILE A 325 -30.08 -38.20 -13.37
C ILE A 325 -29.81 -36.77 -12.88
N SER A 326 -30.72 -36.15 -12.11
CA SER A 326 -30.56 -34.74 -11.65
C SER A 326 -29.67 -34.68 -10.40
N PRO A 327 -29.14 -33.50 -9.99
CA PRO A 327 -28.52 -33.44 -8.67
C PRO A 327 -29.48 -33.81 -7.52
N LEU A 328 -28.92 -34.13 -6.35
CA LEU A 328 -29.77 -34.43 -5.20
C LEU A 328 -30.47 -33.13 -4.74
N GLN A 329 -31.79 -33.17 -4.59
CA GLN A 329 -32.54 -32.11 -3.89
C GLN A 329 -33.12 -32.67 -2.58
N GLY A 330 -32.53 -32.33 -1.43
CA GLY A 330 -32.82 -33.06 -0.17
C GLY A 330 -32.45 -34.57 -0.27
N PRO A 331 -33.33 -35.54 0.04
CA PRO A 331 -32.94 -36.96 0.01
C PRO A 331 -33.21 -37.71 -1.31
N VAL A 332 -33.65 -37.00 -2.35
CA VAL A 332 -34.12 -37.62 -3.61
C VAL A 332 -33.51 -36.93 -4.84
N CYS A 333 -33.37 -37.71 -5.92
CA CYS A 333 -33.14 -37.19 -7.28
C CYS A 333 -34.21 -37.60 -8.31
N MET A 334 -34.21 -36.89 -9.44
CA MET A 334 -35.10 -37.19 -10.56
C MET A 334 -34.29 -38.00 -11.58
N VAL A 335 -34.90 -39.04 -12.13
CA VAL A 335 -34.34 -39.78 -13.27
C VAL A 335 -35.21 -39.71 -14.53
N GLN A 336 -34.62 -39.94 -15.71
CA GLN A 336 -35.33 -40.01 -17.00
C GLN A 336 -34.97 -41.31 -17.71
N GLN A 337 -35.98 -42.12 -18.04
CA GLN A 337 -35.83 -43.30 -18.89
C GLN A 337 -36.93 -43.36 -19.97
N GLY A 338 -36.59 -43.68 -21.23
CA GLY A 338 -37.60 -43.68 -22.33
C GLY A 338 -38.37 -42.35 -22.48
N GLY A 339 -37.71 -41.22 -22.16
CA GLY A 339 -38.42 -39.89 -22.25
C GLY A 339 -39.45 -39.62 -21.14
N GLN A 340 -39.63 -40.56 -20.19
CA GLN A 340 -40.46 -40.35 -18.99
C GLN A 340 -39.57 -40.22 -17.75
N PHE A 341 -40.14 -39.74 -16.63
CA PHE A 341 -39.44 -39.15 -15.48
C PHE A 341 -39.91 -39.88 -14.24
N GLY A 342 -38.95 -40.21 -13.38
CA GLY A 342 -39.18 -40.90 -12.10
C GLY A 342 -38.32 -40.27 -11.01
N VAL A 343 -38.30 -40.90 -9.83
CA VAL A 343 -37.71 -40.32 -8.62
C VAL A 343 -37.06 -41.49 -7.90
N LEU A 344 -35.75 -41.35 -7.69
CA LEU A 344 -34.98 -42.26 -6.84
C LEU A 344 -34.52 -41.55 -5.56
N ASN A 345 -34.26 -42.33 -4.49
CA ASN A 345 -33.44 -41.81 -3.37
C ASN A 345 -31.94 -41.95 -3.66
N HIS A 346 -31.09 -41.45 -2.74
CA HIS A 346 -29.62 -41.53 -2.87
C HIS A 346 -29.07 -42.97 -2.91
N ARG A 347 -29.82 -43.94 -2.36
CA ARG A 347 -29.48 -45.39 -2.48
C ARG A 347 -29.90 -46.05 -3.82
N GLY A 348 -30.64 -45.36 -4.70
CA GLY A 348 -31.11 -45.99 -5.97
C GLY A 348 -32.44 -46.76 -5.86
N ASP A 349 -33.02 -46.84 -4.66
CA ASP A 349 -34.42 -47.24 -4.53
C ASP A 349 -35.37 -46.36 -5.37
N THR A 350 -36.12 -47.06 -6.23
CA THR A 350 -37.18 -46.42 -7.04
C THR A 350 -38.35 -46.07 -6.12
N LEU A 351 -38.48 -44.77 -5.83
CA LEU A 351 -39.64 -44.25 -5.09
C LEU A 351 -40.81 -43.95 -6.04
N VAL A 352 -40.49 -43.48 -7.26
CA VAL A 352 -41.50 -43.14 -8.28
C VAL A 352 -40.97 -43.70 -9.60
N PRO A 353 -41.67 -44.63 -10.27
CA PRO A 353 -41.21 -45.20 -11.53
C PRO A 353 -41.23 -44.16 -12.67
N PRO A 354 -40.36 -44.29 -13.71
CA PRO A 354 -40.23 -43.34 -14.79
C PRO A 354 -41.41 -43.47 -15.76
N VAL A 355 -42.62 -43.08 -15.32
CA VAL A 355 -43.84 -43.10 -16.19
C VAL A 355 -44.45 -41.71 -16.43
N PHE A 356 -43.86 -40.68 -15.81
CA PHE A 356 -44.39 -39.32 -15.87
C PHE A 356 -43.75 -38.54 -17.03
N SER A 357 -44.55 -37.75 -17.74
CA SER A 357 -44.00 -36.75 -18.69
C SER A 357 -43.12 -35.65 -18.07
N ARG A 358 -43.22 -35.35 -16.76
CA ARG A 358 -42.47 -34.25 -16.10
C ARG A 358 -42.59 -34.39 -14.58
N ILE A 359 -41.49 -34.10 -13.86
CA ILE A 359 -41.48 -34.07 -12.38
C ILE A 359 -40.75 -32.80 -11.93
N GLU A 360 -41.30 -32.13 -10.91
CA GLU A 360 -40.65 -30.97 -10.26
C GLU A 360 -40.39 -31.36 -8.80
N LEU A 361 -39.12 -31.27 -8.40
CA LEU A 361 -38.71 -31.59 -7.03
C LEU A 361 -38.74 -30.31 -6.21
N GLU A 362 -39.30 -30.40 -5.01
CA GLU A 362 -39.27 -29.33 -4.02
C GLU A 362 -38.81 -29.96 -2.70
N ALA A 363 -38.34 -29.13 -1.76
CA ALA A 363 -37.99 -29.63 -0.42
C ALA A 363 -39.06 -30.58 0.17
N GLY A 364 -38.70 -31.88 0.27
CA GLY A 364 -39.59 -32.89 0.89
C GLY A 364 -40.74 -33.42 0.01
N GLN A 365 -40.81 -33.12 -1.30
CA GLN A 365 -41.97 -33.48 -2.13
C GLN A 365 -41.60 -33.49 -3.64
N ALA A 366 -42.22 -34.40 -4.41
CA ALA A 366 -42.27 -34.31 -5.89
C ALA A 366 -43.69 -34.07 -6.47
N LYS A 367 -43.85 -33.02 -7.29
CA LYS A 367 -44.97 -32.90 -8.24
C LYS A 367 -44.70 -33.63 -9.57
N ALA A 368 -45.37 -34.77 -9.83
CA ALA A 368 -45.32 -35.53 -11.10
C ALA A 368 -46.53 -35.34 -12.03
N TYR A 369 -46.30 -35.16 -13.34
CA TYR A 369 -47.37 -34.84 -14.31
C TYR A 369 -47.34 -35.99 -15.32
N ARG A 370 -48.51 -36.64 -15.52
CA ARG A 370 -48.71 -37.61 -16.61
C ARG A 370 -49.68 -37.10 -17.67
N LEU A 371 -49.36 -37.29 -18.95
CA LEU A 371 -50.30 -36.98 -20.05
C LEU A 371 -51.28 -38.15 -20.23
N THR A 372 -52.58 -37.89 -20.03
CA THR A 372 -53.65 -38.84 -20.43
C THR A 372 -53.82 -39.03 -21.96
N GLU A 373 -54.39 -40.19 -22.38
CA GLU A 373 -54.70 -40.50 -23.81
C GLU A 373 -55.53 -39.38 -24.52
N GLN A 374 -56.24 -38.51 -23.77
CA GLN A 374 -56.97 -37.35 -24.30
C GLN A 374 -56.18 -36.00 -24.30
N GLY A 375 -54.85 -36.00 -24.10
CA GLY A 375 -54.06 -34.74 -23.91
C GLY A 375 -54.21 -33.95 -22.58
N ALA A 376 -55.14 -34.27 -21.67
CA ALA A 376 -55.11 -33.68 -20.28
C ALA A 376 -53.91 -34.12 -19.38
N GLU A 377 -53.35 -33.16 -18.62
CA GLU A 377 -52.22 -33.40 -17.67
C GLU A 377 -52.79 -33.79 -16.30
N GLU A 378 -52.47 -35.00 -15.83
CA GLU A 378 -52.78 -35.43 -14.46
C GLU A 378 -51.60 -35.14 -13.51
N LEU A 379 -51.86 -34.43 -12.41
CA LEU A 379 -50.83 -34.09 -11.40
C LEU A 379 -50.93 -35.10 -10.24
N ARG A 380 -49.77 -35.65 -9.86
CA ARG A 380 -49.62 -36.50 -8.66
C ARG A 380 -48.55 -35.93 -7.73
N LEU A 381 -48.84 -35.90 -6.43
CA LEU A 381 -47.92 -35.36 -5.42
C LEU A 381 -47.32 -36.53 -4.63
N PHE A 382 -46.02 -36.47 -4.42
CA PHE A 382 -45.30 -37.49 -3.61
C PHE A 382 -44.58 -36.77 -2.49
N PHE A 383 -44.71 -37.26 -1.26
CA PHE A 383 -44.03 -36.66 -0.11
C PHE A 383 -42.96 -37.61 0.43
N PHE A 384 -41.85 -37.03 0.88
CA PHE A 384 -40.67 -37.83 1.31
C PHE A 384 -40.30 -37.43 2.73
N ASP A 385 -39.93 -38.44 3.53
CA ASP A 385 -39.34 -38.14 4.83
C ASP A 385 -37.87 -37.73 4.66
N ARG A 386 -37.24 -37.44 5.80
CA ARG A 386 -35.84 -37.01 5.84
C ARG A 386 -34.88 -38.09 5.33
N GLN A 387 -35.26 -39.39 5.40
CA GLN A 387 -34.47 -40.47 4.75
C GLN A 387 -34.77 -40.74 3.25
N GLY A 388 -35.57 -39.92 2.54
CA GLY A 388 -35.91 -40.23 1.13
C GLY A 388 -36.87 -41.43 0.98
N THR A 389 -37.61 -41.79 2.01
CA THR A 389 -38.72 -42.76 1.93
C THR A 389 -40.09 -42.06 1.78
N LEU A 390 -41.05 -42.73 1.10
CA LEU A 390 -42.41 -42.19 0.90
C LEU A 390 -43.17 -42.19 2.25
N THR A 391 -43.52 -40.98 2.74
CA THR A 391 -44.34 -40.78 3.98
C THR A 391 -45.76 -41.38 4.01
N GLU A 392 -46.37 -41.74 2.87
CA GLU A 392 -47.71 -42.36 2.84
C GLU A 392 -47.62 -43.77 2.21
N ASN A 393 -47.71 -44.80 3.08
CA ASN A 393 -48.35 -46.12 2.84
C ASN A 393 -48.07 -46.78 1.45
N ARG A 394 -46.89 -47.46 1.35
CA ARG A 394 -46.56 -48.81 0.75
C ARG A 394 -47.08 -49.23 -0.65
N ALA A 395 -47.82 -48.40 -1.41
CA ALA A 395 -48.43 -48.84 -2.68
C ALA A 395 -48.74 -47.63 -3.58
N PHE A 396 -47.86 -47.44 -4.58
CA PHE A 396 -48.03 -46.69 -5.87
C PHE A 396 -49.47 -46.46 -6.42
N SER A 397 -50.50 -47.17 -5.94
CA SER A 397 -51.80 -47.30 -6.63
C SER A 397 -52.94 -46.40 -6.17
N GLN A 398 -52.77 -45.51 -5.16
CA GLN A 398 -53.86 -44.62 -4.71
C GLN A 398 -53.43 -43.19 -4.27
N HIS A 399 -53.19 -42.27 -5.21
CA HIS A 399 -52.95 -40.85 -4.84
C HIS A 399 -53.96 -39.89 -5.59
N PHE A 400 -54.73 -39.14 -4.79
CA PHE A 400 -55.67 -38.01 -5.08
C PHE A 400 -55.24 -36.93 -6.14
N GLN A 401 -56.17 -36.61 -7.09
CA GLN A 401 -56.22 -35.33 -7.88
C GLN A 401 -56.59 -34.09 -7.00
N VAL A 402 -55.67 -33.11 -6.81
CA VAL A 402 -56.02 -31.79 -6.19
C VAL A 402 -55.90 -30.59 -7.17
N LYS A 403 -57.03 -29.86 -7.34
CA LYS A 403 -57.14 -28.41 -7.75
C LYS A 403 -56.48 -27.37 -6.79
N ILE A 404 -55.79 -26.40 -7.41
CA ILE A 404 -54.86 -25.38 -6.87
C ILE A 404 -55.47 -24.38 -5.85
N GLY A 405 -54.88 -24.25 -4.64
CA GLY A 405 -54.73 -22.98 -3.89
C GLY A 405 -53.42 -22.97 -3.05
N SER A 406 -52.51 -22.06 -3.40
CA SER A 406 -51.52 -21.38 -2.52
C SER A 406 -51.44 -21.74 -1.00
N LEU A 407 -50.37 -22.47 -0.61
CA LEU A 407 -49.76 -22.36 0.73
C LEU A 407 -48.23 -22.22 0.60
N GLN A 408 -47.72 -21.01 0.88
CA GLN A 408 -46.43 -20.74 1.54
C GLN A 408 -46.07 -21.74 2.69
N ALA A 409 -45.00 -22.53 2.46
CA ALA A 409 -44.24 -23.18 3.55
C ALA A 409 -42.75 -22.79 3.45
N ASN A 410 -42.32 -21.86 4.33
CA ASN A 410 -41.03 -21.86 5.03
C ASN A 410 -40.74 -23.17 5.79
N THR A 411 -39.68 -23.88 5.34
CA THR A 411 -39.00 -24.92 6.12
C THR A 411 -37.54 -25.00 5.57
N THR A 412 -36.60 -24.38 6.29
CA THR A 412 -35.25 -24.87 6.67
C THR A 412 -35.04 -26.42 6.63
N THR A 413 -34.22 -26.86 5.67
CA THR A 413 -33.87 -28.28 5.39
C THR A 413 -32.36 -28.43 5.63
N GLU A 414 -31.97 -29.01 6.79
CA GLU A 414 -30.72 -29.80 6.93
C GLU A 414 -30.84 -31.19 6.21
N GLY A 415 -30.48 -31.29 4.91
CA GLY A 415 -30.10 -32.57 4.22
C GLY A 415 -28.56 -32.77 4.24
N LEU A 416 -27.99 -33.99 4.10
CA LEU A 416 -26.56 -34.20 3.68
C LEU A 416 -26.02 -33.06 2.77
N PRO A 417 -25.11 -32.21 3.28
CA PRO A 417 -24.61 -31.07 2.52
C PRO A 417 -23.90 -31.62 1.26
N ALA A 418 -24.42 -31.32 0.06
CA ALA A 418 -23.57 -31.48 -1.13
C ALA A 418 -22.29 -30.64 -0.95
N ALA A 419 -21.09 -31.21 -1.13
CA ALA A 419 -19.88 -30.38 -1.27
C ALA A 419 -20.16 -29.17 -2.22
N PRO A 420 -19.78 -27.93 -1.87
CA PRO A 420 -19.99 -26.76 -2.72
C PRO A 420 -19.37 -27.06 -4.11
N ASN A 421 -20.23 -27.26 -5.11
CA ASN A 421 -19.75 -27.37 -6.50
C ASN A 421 -19.84 -25.98 -7.15
N ALA A 422 -18.68 -25.35 -7.39
CA ALA A 422 -18.63 -23.97 -7.95
C ALA A 422 -19.25 -23.86 -9.36
N TYR A 423 -19.39 -24.98 -10.08
CA TYR A 423 -20.08 -25.08 -11.39
C TYR A 423 -21.57 -25.46 -11.35
N GLN A 424 -22.14 -25.83 -10.18
CA GLN A 424 -23.61 -25.93 -10.04
C GLN A 424 -24.25 -24.58 -9.67
N LEU A 425 -25.15 -24.07 -10.52
CA LEU A 425 -26.03 -22.93 -10.22
C LEU A 425 -27.38 -23.41 -9.63
N GLN A 426 -28.20 -22.46 -9.16
CA GLN A 426 -29.58 -22.73 -8.67
C GLN A 426 -30.45 -23.60 -9.62
N HIS A 427 -30.59 -23.26 -10.92
CA HIS A 427 -31.40 -24.06 -11.87
C HIS A 427 -30.58 -24.77 -12.98
N PHE A 428 -29.27 -24.53 -13.01
CA PHE A 428 -28.41 -24.93 -14.13
C PHE A 428 -27.10 -25.49 -13.59
N GLU A 429 -26.42 -26.29 -14.41
CA GLU A 429 -25.06 -26.73 -14.09
C GLU A 429 -24.16 -26.67 -15.32
N TRP A 430 -22.92 -26.25 -15.10
CA TRP A 430 -21.92 -26.13 -16.16
C TRP A 430 -21.30 -27.50 -16.30
N PHE A 431 -21.19 -27.98 -17.52
CA PHE A 431 -20.57 -29.29 -17.75
C PHE A 431 -19.49 -29.18 -18.81
N TYR A 432 -18.45 -29.96 -18.63
CA TYR A 432 -17.37 -30.02 -19.59
C TYR A 432 -17.58 -31.23 -20.51
N ALA A 433 -17.39 -31.03 -21.82
CA ALA A 433 -17.66 -32.06 -22.82
C ALA A 433 -16.32 -32.45 -23.41
N PRO A 434 -15.82 -33.66 -23.08
CA PRO A 434 -14.48 -34.09 -23.45
C PRO A 434 -14.35 -34.32 -24.95
N ALA A 435 -15.46 -34.72 -25.62
CA ALA A 435 -15.43 -34.94 -27.08
C ALA A 435 -15.04 -33.68 -27.84
N THR A 436 -15.53 -32.52 -27.37
CA THR A 436 -15.30 -31.22 -28.02
C THR A 436 -14.26 -30.35 -27.29
N ASP A 437 -13.69 -30.78 -26.16
CA ASP A 437 -12.92 -29.91 -25.20
C ASP A 437 -13.60 -28.56 -24.92
N ARG A 438 -14.92 -28.57 -24.63
CA ARG A 438 -15.69 -27.30 -24.50
C ARG A 438 -16.66 -27.43 -23.33
N TRP A 439 -16.82 -26.33 -22.60
CA TRP A 439 -17.92 -26.15 -21.62
C TRP A 439 -19.31 -25.86 -22.21
N GLY A 440 -20.33 -26.41 -21.55
CA GLY A 440 -21.76 -26.33 -21.91
C GLY A 440 -22.58 -26.08 -20.62
N LEU A 441 -23.87 -25.78 -20.79
CA LEU A 441 -24.76 -25.52 -19.65
C LEU A 441 -26.06 -26.32 -19.84
N ARG A 442 -26.56 -26.96 -18.79
CA ARG A 442 -27.82 -27.74 -18.88
C ARG A 442 -28.75 -27.46 -17.70
N ASN A 443 -30.03 -27.80 -17.89
CA ASN A 443 -31.05 -27.53 -16.88
C ASN A 443 -31.01 -28.70 -15.90
N ILE A 444 -30.96 -28.42 -14.59
CA ILE A 444 -30.79 -29.51 -13.58
C ILE A 444 -32.09 -30.32 -13.46
N ASN A 445 -33.24 -29.66 -13.64
CA ASN A 445 -34.57 -30.30 -13.53
C ASN A 445 -35.03 -31.18 -14.71
N ASN A 446 -34.38 -31.17 -15.87
CA ASN A 446 -34.73 -32.14 -16.92
C ASN A 446 -33.54 -32.69 -17.73
N GLY A 447 -32.30 -32.30 -17.38
CA GLY A 447 -31.11 -32.71 -18.15
C GLY A 447 -30.98 -32.07 -19.54
N GLN A 448 -31.83 -31.09 -19.88
CA GLN A 448 -31.87 -30.61 -21.26
C GLN A 448 -30.68 -29.69 -21.39
N ILE A 449 -29.92 -29.88 -22.47
CA ILE A 449 -28.78 -28.98 -22.73
C ILE A 449 -29.34 -27.60 -23.07
N GLN A 450 -28.97 -26.58 -22.27
CA GLN A 450 -29.42 -25.20 -22.50
C GLN A 450 -28.42 -24.48 -23.40
N ILE A 451 -27.12 -24.58 -23.09
CA ILE A 451 -26.06 -24.17 -24.01
C ILE A 451 -25.26 -25.41 -24.41
N GLU A 452 -25.21 -25.68 -25.73
CA GLU A 452 -24.34 -26.77 -26.22
C GLU A 452 -22.89 -26.50 -25.76
N PRO A 453 -22.02 -27.51 -25.67
CA PRO A 453 -20.61 -27.30 -25.36
C PRO A 453 -19.94 -26.34 -26.36
N THR A 454 -19.84 -25.07 -25.97
CA THR A 454 -19.37 -24.01 -26.90
C THR A 454 -18.13 -23.27 -26.40
N PHE A 455 -17.85 -23.29 -25.10
CA PHE A 455 -16.90 -22.31 -24.52
C PHE A 455 -15.57 -22.96 -24.17
N ASP A 456 -14.47 -22.32 -24.59
CA ASP A 456 -13.12 -22.75 -24.14
C ASP A 456 -12.80 -22.34 -22.69
N TYR A 457 -13.41 -21.28 -22.17
CA TYR A 457 -13.12 -20.82 -20.81
C TYR A 457 -14.39 -20.33 -20.12
N ILE A 458 -14.50 -20.65 -18.83
CA ILE A 458 -15.56 -20.11 -17.98
C ILE A 458 -14.98 -19.68 -16.62
N GLU A 459 -15.53 -18.60 -16.07
CA GLU A 459 -15.38 -18.25 -14.66
C GLU A 459 -16.72 -17.81 -14.04
N VAL A 460 -17.08 -18.42 -12.90
CA VAL A 460 -18.42 -18.22 -12.31
C VAL A 460 -18.24 -17.16 -11.22
N TYR A 461 -18.98 -16.05 -11.32
CA TYR A 461 -19.12 -15.05 -10.23
C TYR A 461 -20.50 -15.13 -9.54
N PRO A 462 -20.69 -15.96 -8.49
CA PRO A 462 -21.97 -16.12 -7.81
C PRO A 462 -22.47 -14.82 -7.18
N ASP A 463 -21.59 -13.99 -6.60
CA ASP A 463 -22.02 -12.74 -5.92
C ASP A 463 -22.55 -11.67 -6.91
N LEU A 464 -21.99 -11.66 -8.15
CA LEU A 464 -22.45 -10.81 -9.26
C LEU A 464 -23.63 -11.43 -10.05
N GLY A 465 -23.93 -12.74 -9.86
CA GLY A 465 -24.99 -13.38 -10.69
C GLY A 465 -24.63 -13.68 -12.16
N TYR A 466 -23.34 -13.60 -12.53
CA TYR A 466 -22.85 -13.82 -13.90
C TYR A 466 -21.83 -14.96 -13.96
N THR A 467 -21.82 -15.69 -15.08
CA THR A 467 -20.63 -16.42 -15.51
C THR A 467 -19.98 -15.71 -16.71
N LEU A 468 -18.72 -15.26 -16.59
CA LEU A 468 -17.88 -14.94 -17.75
C LEU A 468 -17.49 -16.17 -18.58
N VAL A 469 -17.64 -16.06 -19.90
CA VAL A 469 -17.44 -17.18 -20.86
C VAL A 469 -16.56 -16.68 -21.99
N GLY A 470 -15.76 -17.59 -22.55
CA GLY A 470 -14.63 -17.23 -23.41
C GLY A 470 -14.52 -18.24 -24.56
N ILE A 471 -14.18 -17.73 -25.74
CA ILE A 471 -13.97 -18.55 -26.95
C ILE A 471 -12.65 -18.07 -27.56
N TRP A 472 -11.77 -19.01 -27.90
CA TRP A 472 -10.66 -18.76 -28.81
C TRP A 472 -11.09 -18.11 -30.13
N LYS A 473 -10.72 -16.84 -30.32
CA LYS A 473 -10.90 -16.13 -31.60
C LYS A 473 -9.75 -15.16 -31.73
N SER A 474 -8.92 -15.40 -32.75
CA SER A 474 -7.75 -14.54 -33.01
C SER A 474 -8.19 -13.27 -33.74
N ASN A 475 -7.94 -12.08 -33.15
CA ASN A 475 -8.21 -10.78 -33.79
C ASN A 475 -6.93 -9.96 -33.76
N ASP A 476 -6.65 -9.30 -34.89
CA ASP A 476 -5.49 -8.42 -34.97
C ASP A 476 -5.96 -6.97 -34.83
N TYR A 477 -5.27 -6.20 -33.99
CA TYR A 477 -5.39 -4.74 -33.90
C TYR A 477 -4.15 -4.03 -34.39
N GLU A 478 -4.37 -3.02 -35.27
CA GLU A 478 -3.30 -2.24 -35.90
C GLU A 478 -3.09 -1.01 -35.04
N PHE A 479 -1.92 -0.92 -34.39
CA PHE A 479 -1.40 0.37 -33.89
C PHE A 479 -0.20 0.86 -34.73
N GLU A 480 -0.39 1.95 -35.49
CA GLU A 480 0.68 2.50 -36.35
C GLU A 480 1.30 1.44 -37.31
N ARG A 481 2.61 1.11 -37.16
CA ARG A 481 3.23 0.00 -37.95
C ARG A 481 3.31 -1.35 -37.21
N THR A 482 2.81 -1.42 -35.97
CA THR A 482 2.73 -2.66 -35.17
C THR A 482 1.31 -3.25 -35.03
N SER A 483 1.24 -4.59 -34.98
CA SER A 483 -0.04 -5.33 -34.86
C SER A 483 -0.04 -6.22 -33.63
N PHE A 484 -1.18 -6.27 -32.95
CA PHE A 484 -1.36 -7.15 -31.77
C PHE A 484 -2.43 -8.15 -32.03
N ARG A 485 -2.22 -9.38 -31.55
CA ARG A 485 -3.16 -10.48 -31.77
C ARG A 485 -3.73 -10.83 -30.43
N PHE A 486 -5.03 -10.97 -30.42
CA PHE A 486 -5.82 -11.25 -29.23
C PHE A 486 -6.50 -12.58 -29.48
N ASP A 487 -6.23 -13.55 -28.61
CA ASP A 487 -6.65 -14.94 -28.93
C ASP A 487 -7.95 -15.40 -28.29
N MET A 488 -8.48 -14.65 -27.32
CA MET A 488 -9.81 -14.94 -26.77
C MET A 488 -10.78 -13.76 -26.84
N ILE A 489 -12.05 -14.04 -27.14
CA ILE A 489 -13.12 -13.07 -26.83
C ILE A 489 -14.05 -13.61 -25.73
N PHE A 490 -14.57 -12.69 -24.91
CA PHE A 490 -15.53 -12.91 -23.81
C PHE A 490 -16.98 -12.49 -24.10
N GLY A 491 -17.85 -13.06 -23.26
CA GLY A 491 -19.30 -12.83 -23.18
C GLY A 491 -19.78 -13.13 -21.75
N LEU A 492 -21.08 -12.98 -21.49
CA LEU A 492 -21.65 -13.11 -20.14
C LEU A 492 -22.90 -13.97 -20.26
N VAL A 493 -23.06 -14.80 -19.24
CA VAL A 493 -24.22 -15.68 -19.10
C VAL A 493 -24.82 -15.35 -17.74
N LEU A 494 -26.13 -15.13 -17.74
CA LEU A 494 -26.83 -14.81 -16.48
C LEU A 494 -27.03 -16.12 -15.74
N ASN A 495 -26.52 -16.22 -14.50
CA ASN A 495 -26.58 -17.48 -13.76
C ASN A 495 -28.00 -17.97 -13.49
N GLU A 496 -28.88 -17.02 -13.15
CA GLU A 496 -30.27 -17.34 -12.82
C GLU A 496 -31.08 -17.86 -14.01
N LEU A 497 -30.85 -17.32 -15.23
CA LEU A 497 -31.63 -17.75 -16.42
C LEU A 497 -30.87 -18.75 -17.30
N GLY A 498 -29.58 -19.01 -17.03
CA GLY A 498 -28.74 -19.86 -17.91
C GLY A 498 -28.70 -19.45 -19.40
N ILE A 499 -28.83 -18.17 -19.73
CA ILE A 499 -28.83 -17.72 -21.15
C ILE A 499 -27.66 -16.76 -21.35
N PRO A 500 -26.95 -16.81 -22.49
CA PRO A 500 -26.04 -15.74 -22.82
C PRO A 500 -26.82 -14.44 -22.90
N VAL A 501 -26.44 -13.45 -22.09
CA VAL A 501 -27.04 -12.10 -22.15
C VAL A 501 -26.23 -11.11 -22.98
N THR A 502 -25.06 -11.53 -23.46
CA THR A 502 -24.26 -10.71 -24.38
C THR A 502 -23.79 -11.56 -25.54
N GLU A 503 -23.59 -10.91 -26.69
CA GLU A 503 -22.79 -11.56 -27.72
C GLU A 503 -21.36 -11.77 -27.21
N ILE A 504 -20.72 -12.84 -27.68
CA ILE A 504 -19.34 -13.12 -27.30
C ILE A 504 -18.52 -12.34 -28.30
N ASN A 505 -18.31 -11.05 -27.98
CA ASN A 505 -17.56 -10.15 -28.85
C ASN A 505 -16.75 -9.14 -28.02
N PHE A 506 -16.33 -9.53 -26.82
CA PHE A 506 -15.66 -8.59 -25.91
C PHE A 506 -14.21 -9.01 -25.79
N LEU A 507 -13.29 -8.10 -26.10
CA LEU A 507 -11.92 -8.31 -25.61
C LEU A 507 -11.81 -8.20 -24.09
N ASP A 508 -12.67 -7.38 -23.46
CA ASP A 508 -12.66 -7.24 -22.01
C ASP A 508 -14.02 -6.84 -21.44
N VAL A 509 -14.30 -7.35 -20.23
CA VAL A 509 -15.49 -6.94 -19.44
C VAL A 509 -15.00 -6.50 -18.05
N ARG A 510 -15.17 -5.22 -17.70
CA ARG A 510 -14.67 -4.68 -16.41
C ARG A 510 -15.71 -4.86 -15.29
N LEU A 511 -15.75 -6.06 -14.71
CA LEU A 511 -16.78 -6.41 -13.69
C LEU A 511 -16.53 -5.69 -12.35
N GLU A 512 -15.31 -5.19 -12.13
CA GLU A 512 -15.00 -4.35 -10.96
C GLU A 512 -15.88 -3.09 -10.86
N ASP A 513 -16.28 -2.46 -11.99
CA ASP A 513 -17.28 -1.37 -11.97
C ASP A 513 -18.60 -1.78 -11.24
N PHE A 514 -19.10 -3.01 -11.46
CA PHE A 514 -20.21 -3.54 -10.62
C PHE A 514 -19.81 -3.75 -9.16
N ALA A 515 -18.64 -4.35 -8.87
CA ALA A 515 -18.22 -4.51 -7.45
C ALA A 515 -18.10 -3.17 -6.69
N ARG A 516 -17.63 -2.08 -7.33
CA ARG A 516 -17.72 -0.70 -6.78
C ARG A 516 -19.14 -0.06 -6.73
N GLY A 517 -20.22 -0.77 -7.03
CA GLY A 517 -21.60 -0.19 -6.98
C GLY A 517 -22.07 0.64 -8.20
N HIS A 518 -21.29 0.78 -9.27
CA HIS A 518 -21.76 1.44 -10.51
C HIS A 518 -22.93 0.67 -11.21
N PRO A 519 -23.93 1.36 -11.79
CA PRO A 519 -25.07 0.73 -12.48
C PRO A 519 -24.69 0.13 -13.82
N ASN A 520 -23.61 0.62 -14.46
CA ASN A 520 -23.06 0.06 -15.70
C ASN A 520 -21.60 -0.32 -15.48
N CYS A 521 -21.18 -1.43 -16.08
CA CYS A 521 -19.76 -1.70 -16.34
C CYS A 521 -19.28 -1.36 -17.75
N ARG A 522 -17.97 -1.10 -17.84
CA ARG A 522 -17.32 -0.78 -19.10
C ARG A 522 -16.95 -2.09 -19.80
N VAL A 523 -16.94 -2.02 -21.12
CA VAL A 523 -16.70 -3.20 -21.97
C VAL A 523 -15.92 -2.70 -23.17
N ILE A 524 -15.06 -3.59 -23.65
CA ILE A 524 -14.32 -3.36 -24.91
C ILE A 524 -14.74 -4.42 -25.91
N PHE A 525 -15.13 -3.96 -27.10
CA PHE A 525 -15.61 -4.84 -28.16
C PHE A 525 -14.40 -5.37 -28.96
N ALA A 526 -14.65 -6.41 -29.77
CA ALA A 526 -13.58 -7.10 -30.52
C ALA A 526 -13.06 -6.30 -31.72
N ASP A 527 -13.78 -5.21 -32.05
CA ASP A 527 -13.33 -4.07 -32.88
C ASP A 527 -12.76 -2.78 -32.20
N GLY A 528 -12.73 -2.72 -30.86
CA GLY A 528 -11.84 -1.79 -30.13
C GLY A 528 -12.66 -0.66 -29.56
N ARG A 529 -13.95 -0.67 -29.90
CA ARG A 529 -14.90 0.32 -29.41
C ARG A 529 -15.19 -0.01 -27.97
N HIS A 530 -15.49 1.04 -27.24
CA HIS A 530 -15.96 0.95 -25.88
C HIS A 530 -17.48 0.92 -25.85
N GLY A 531 -17.99 0.54 -24.68
CA GLY A 531 -19.43 0.57 -24.44
C GLY A 531 -19.72 0.41 -22.96
N LEU A 532 -21.01 0.42 -22.65
CA LEU A 532 -21.49 0.26 -21.28
C LEU A 532 -22.56 -0.81 -21.25
N LEU A 533 -22.42 -1.68 -20.26
CA LEU A 533 -23.25 -2.84 -20.06
C LEU A 533 -23.87 -2.68 -18.66
N ASP A 534 -25.18 -2.85 -18.58
CA ASP A 534 -25.86 -2.76 -17.29
C ASP A 534 -25.87 -4.14 -16.60
N ARG A 535 -26.51 -4.16 -15.42
CA ARG A 535 -26.63 -5.39 -14.60
C ARG A 535 -27.75 -6.35 -15.05
N SER A 536 -28.47 -6.03 -16.11
CA SER A 536 -29.17 -7.07 -16.88
C SER A 536 -28.38 -7.72 -18.03
N GLY A 537 -27.09 -7.43 -18.25
CA GLY A 537 -26.48 -7.79 -19.54
C GLY A 537 -26.93 -6.95 -20.76
N ARG A 538 -27.77 -5.90 -20.65
CA ARG A 538 -28.07 -4.98 -21.79
C ARG A 538 -26.94 -3.96 -22.04
N LEU A 539 -26.58 -3.81 -23.32
CA LEU A 539 -25.64 -2.76 -23.76
C LEU A 539 -26.36 -1.41 -23.85
N ASN A 540 -26.22 -0.56 -22.83
CA ASN A 540 -26.75 0.82 -22.88
C ASN A 540 -26.02 1.74 -23.86
N ARG A 541 -24.75 1.44 -24.19
CA ARG A 541 -23.96 2.27 -25.11
C ARG A 541 -23.00 1.37 -25.86
N THR A 542 -22.98 1.51 -27.19
CA THR A 542 -22.12 0.72 -28.09
C THR A 542 -21.33 1.61 -29.07
N ASP A 543 -21.54 2.93 -28.97
CA ASP A 543 -21.13 3.91 -29.97
C ASP A 543 -19.92 4.71 -29.47
N LEU A 544 -19.24 4.19 -28.43
CA LEU A 544 -18.25 4.97 -27.73
C LEU A 544 -16.94 4.62 -28.37
N THR A 545 -16.32 5.62 -28.98
CA THR A 545 -14.89 5.44 -29.28
C THR A 545 -14.06 5.20 -28.02
N TYR A 546 -14.32 5.97 -26.94
CA TYR A 546 -13.59 5.78 -25.67
C TYR A 546 -14.44 6.22 -24.49
N VAL A 547 -14.27 5.51 -23.38
CA VAL A 547 -14.83 5.89 -22.06
C VAL A 547 -13.75 5.58 -21.03
N GLY A 548 -13.43 6.59 -20.22
CA GLY A 548 -12.43 6.42 -19.15
C GLY A 548 -13.00 5.83 -17.86
N ASP A 549 -12.15 5.77 -16.84
CA ASP A 549 -12.54 5.32 -15.50
C ASP A 549 -13.54 6.34 -14.87
N PHE A 550 -14.50 5.81 -14.11
CA PHE A 550 -15.46 6.66 -13.39
C PHE A 550 -14.71 7.25 -12.17
N HIS A 551 -14.50 8.57 -12.17
CA HIS A 551 -14.11 9.33 -10.96
C HIS A 551 -15.28 10.16 -10.49
N ASP A 552 -15.62 10.03 -9.20
CA ASP A 552 -16.73 10.81 -8.64
C ASP A 552 -18.06 10.57 -9.42
N GLY A 553 -18.24 9.32 -9.90
CA GLY A 553 -19.42 8.95 -10.71
C GLY A 553 -19.46 9.47 -12.16
N VAL A 554 -18.37 10.03 -12.72
CA VAL A 554 -18.36 10.62 -14.08
C VAL A 554 -17.07 10.16 -14.77
N ALA A 555 -17.19 9.73 -16.02
CA ALA A 555 -16.04 9.53 -16.91
C ALA A 555 -16.02 10.48 -18.13
N ARG A 556 -14.81 10.88 -18.54
CA ARG A 556 -14.64 11.50 -19.86
C ARG A 556 -14.98 10.53 -20.99
N VAL A 557 -15.36 11.09 -22.14
CA VAL A 557 -15.99 10.29 -23.19
C VAL A 557 -15.75 11.00 -24.53
N SER A 558 -15.47 10.18 -25.53
CA SER A 558 -15.73 10.55 -26.92
C SER A 558 -16.58 9.52 -27.69
N PHE A 559 -17.40 10.05 -28.62
CA PHE A 559 -18.24 9.27 -29.56
C PHE A 559 -17.65 9.15 -30.97
N VAL A 560 -16.70 10.04 -31.26
CA VAL A 560 -16.06 10.09 -32.57
C VAL A 560 -14.57 9.89 -32.41
N GLY A 561 -13.94 9.38 -33.48
CA GLY A 561 -12.48 9.23 -33.56
C GLY A 561 -12.07 7.75 -33.57
N LYS A 562 -10.76 7.53 -33.44
CA LYS A 562 -10.19 6.17 -33.41
C LYS A 562 -9.04 6.11 -32.39
N LEU A 563 -8.97 4.97 -31.69
CA LEU A 563 -7.84 4.70 -30.80
C LEU A 563 -6.61 4.28 -31.62
N SER A 564 -5.45 4.78 -31.23
CA SER A 564 -4.18 4.53 -31.93
C SER A 564 -3.04 4.65 -30.91
N GLY A 565 -1.87 4.13 -31.27
CA GLY A 565 -0.67 4.20 -30.43
C GLY A 565 0.28 5.21 -31.04
N LYS A 566 0.82 6.15 -30.28
CA LYS A 566 1.75 7.16 -30.83
C LYS A 566 2.94 7.31 -29.89
N ARG A 567 4.13 7.40 -30.46
CA ARG A 567 5.38 7.49 -29.64
C ARG A 567 5.49 8.86 -28.95
N GLN A 568 4.90 9.89 -29.59
CA GLN A 568 4.92 11.25 -29.03
C GLN A 568 3.55 11.91 -29.20
N ALA A 569 2.80 12.08 -28.11
CA ALA A 569 1.52 12.81 -28.14
C ALA A 569 1.44 13.71 -26.90
N ARG A 570 1.22 15.02 -27.11
CA ARG A 570 0.96 15.96 -25.98
C ARG A 570 -0.35 15.66 -25.24
N GLN A 571 -1.42 15.28 -25.96
CA GLN A 571 -2.70 14.90 -25.33
C GLN A 571 -2.92 13.40 -25.55
N HIS A 572 -2.81 12.61 -24.48
CA HIS A 572 -2.94 11.14 -24.57
C HIS A 572 -3.75 10.56 -23.39
N LEU A 573 -4.09 9.26 -23.50
CA LEU A 573 -5.00 8.56 -22.57
C LEU A 573 -4.22 7.65 -21.58
N GLY A 574 -2.91 7.47 -21.82
CA GLY A 574 -2.02 6.71 -20.97
C GLY A 574 -1.14 5.77 -21.82
N PRO A 575 -0.31 4.93 -21.22
CA PRO A 575 0.65 4.08 -21.93
C PRO A 575 0.00 2.86 -22.55
N LEU A 576 0.47 2.53 -23.74
CA LEU A 576 -0.19 1.49 -24.55
C LEU A 576 -0.02 0.10 -23.90
N ARG A 577 1.18 -0.17 -23.34
CA ARG A 577 1.45 -1.48 -22.67
C ARG A 577 0.54 -1.74 -21.48
N GLU A 578 0.33 -0.73 -20.63
CA GLU A 578 -0.63 -0.82 -19.54
C GLU A 578 -2.04 -1.08 -19.99
N TYR A 579 -2.49 -0.31 -20.98
CA TYR A 579 -3.80 -0.58 -21.59
C TYR A 579 -3.91 -2.05 -22.03
N LEU A 580 -2.90 -2.63 -22.73
CA LEU A 580 -3.02 -4.01 -23.28
C LEU A 580 -2.95 -5.11 -22.21
N ALA A 581 -2.11 -4.97 -21.17
CA ALA A 581 -2.03 -6.02 -20.15
C ALA A 581 -3.27 -6.09 -19.24
N LYS A 582 -4.04 -4.99 -19.15
CA LYS A 582 -5.29 -5.02 -18.36
C LYS A 582 -6.44 -5.68 -19.15
N ILE A 583 -6.21 -6.06 -20.42
CA ILE A 583 -7.27 -6.62 -21.27
C ILE A 583 -7.31 -8.09 -20.91
N GLN A 584 -8.49 -8.60 -20.58
CA GLN A 584 -8.63 -10.01 -20.24
C GLN A 584 -8.20 -10.96 -21.36
N SER A 585 -8.49 -10.63 -22.62
CA SER A 585 -7.99 -11.46 -23.74
C SER A 585 -6.47 -11.49 -23.72
N PRO A 586 -5.84 -12.68 -23.67
CA PRO A 586 -4.41 -12.76 -23.87
C PRO A 586 -4.04 -12.13 -25.20
N HIS A 587 -2.93 -11.39 -25.20
CA HIS A 587 -2.45 -10.67 -26.36
C HIS A 587 -0.98 -10.99 -26.55
N TYR A 588 -0.57 -11.05 -27.80
CA TYR A 588 0.84 -11.09 -28.14
C TYR A 588 1.11 -10.28 -29.40
N MET A 589 2.37 -9.92 -29.54
CA MET A 589 2.80 -9.12 -30.70
C MET A 589 2.99 -10.07 -31.87
N LEU A 590 2.56 -9.62 -33.06
CA LEU A 590 2.63 -10.49 -34.23
C LEU A 590 4.02 -10.47 -34.88
N ASP A 591 4.73 -9.35 -34.73
CA ASP A 591 6.04 -9.15 -35.34
C ASP A 591 7.04 -8.81 -34.23
N TYR A 592 8.16 -9.55 -34.20
CA TYR A 592 9.17 -9.37 -33.14
C TYR A 592 10.37 -8.61 -33.73
N THR A 593 10.11 -7.36 -34.16
CA THR A 593 11.22 -6.44 -34.47
C THR A 593 11.68 -5.66 -33.24
N GLN A 594 12.94 -5.19 -33.23
CA GLN A 594 13.40 -4.17 -32.25
C GLN A 594 12.49 -2.91 -32.19
N TYR A 595 12.03 -2.39 -33.35
CA TYR A 595 10.96 -1.35 -33.38
C TYR A 595 9.70 -1.76 -32.62
N ASP A 596 9.29 -3.04 -32.66
CA ASP A 596 8.03 -3.48 -32.03
C ASP A 596 8.19 -3.64 -30.50
N GLN A 597 9.33 -4.20 -30.04
CA GLN A 597 9.67 -4.14 -28.60
C GLN A 597 9.72 -2.71 -28.06
N LEU A 598 10.42 -1.79 -28.75
CA LEU A 598 10.40 -0.36 -28.31
C LEU A 598 9.00 0.26 -28.43
N PHE A 599 8.22 -0.08 -29.47
CA PHE A 599 6.88 0.51 -29.65
C PHE A 599 5.94 0.05 -28.53
N GLN A 600 6.03 -1.23 -28.13
CA GLN A 600 5.19 -1.79 -27.07
C GLN A 600 5.59 -1.18 -25.72
N GLU A 601 6.88 -0.91 -25.51
CA GLU A 601 7.34 -0.31 -24.23
C GLU A 601 7.16 1.23 -24.16
N GLU A 602 7.10 1.95 -25.31
CA GLU A 602 7.22 3.44 -25.28
C GLU A 602 6.01 4.20 -25.89
N ALA A 603 5.05 3.50 -26.53
CA ALA A 603 3.94 4.20 -27.24
C ALA A 603 2.86 4.64 -26.23
N MET A 604 2.34 5.86 -26.39
CA MET A 604 1.08 6.30 -25.73
C MET A 604 -0.21 6.01 -26.54
N LEU A 605 -1.26 5.47 -25.86
CA LEU A 605 -2.66 5.47 -26.40
C LEU A 605 -3.23 6.88 -26.62
N VAL A 606 -3.60 7.22 -27.87
CA VAL A 606 -4.32 8.47 -28.22
C VAL A 606 -5.69 8.21 -28.89
N CYS A 607 -6.56 9.24 -28.83
CA CYS A 607 -7.80 9.26 -29.63
C CYS A 607 -7.67 10.34 -30.72
N GLU A 608 -7.35 9.89 -31.95
CA GLU A 608 -7.28 10.79 -33.13
C GLU A 608 -8.69 11.26 -33.55
N ASP A 609 -8.82 12.60 -33.77
CA ASP A 609 -10.07 13.23 -34.23
C ASP A 609 -11.25 13.06 -33.24
N CYS A 610 -10.93 13.11 -31.95
CA CYS A 610 -11.91 12.89 -30.88
C CYS A 610 -12.47 14.24 -30.42
N GLU A 611 -13.78 14.27 -30.14
CA GLU A 611 -14.40 15.38 -29.41
C GLU A 611 -14.65 14.90 -27.99
N TRP A 612 -14.26 15.71 -27.00
CA TRP A 612 -14.35 15.26 -25.60
C TRP A 612 -15.49 15.90 -24.82
N GLY A 613 -16.10 15.11 -23.94
CA GLY A 613 -17.07 15.57 -22.95
C GLY A 613 -17.11 14.58 -21.79
N TYR A 614 -18.28 14.40 -21.14
CA TYR A 614 -18.36 13.65 -19.87
C TYR A 614 -19.69 12.91 -19.80
N ILE A 615 -19.65 11.73 -19.18
CA ILE A 615 -20.79 10.83 -19.02
C ILE A 615 -20.78 10.36 -17.57
N ASP A 616 -21.96 10.30 -16.96
CA ASP A 616 -22.06 9.62 -15.66
C ASP A 616 -22.04 8.08 -15.77
N SER A 617 -22.12 7.44 -14.59
CA SER A 617 -22.07 5.96 -14.48
C SER A 617 -23.31 5.26 -15.03
N THR A 618 -24.42 5.99 -15.13
CA THR A 618 -25.64 5.51 -15.82
C THR A 618 -25.52 5.53 -17.34
N GLY A 619 -24.45 6.09 -17.93
CA GLY A 619 -24.43 6.31 -19.39
C GLY A 619 -25.07 7.61 -19.88
N GLN A 620 -25.44 8.58 -19.02
CA GLN A 620 -26.01 9.85 -19.49
C GLN A 620 -24.92 10.90 -19.73
N VAL A 621 -24.94 11.52 -20.92
CA VAL A 621 -23.96 12.59 -21.22
C VAL A 621 -24.23 13.74 -20.25
N VAL A 622 -23.27 14.00 -19.36
CA VAL A 622 -23.30 15.14 -18.43
C VAL A 622 -22.73 16.42 -19.09
N VAL A 623 -21.61 16.31 -19.81
CA VAL A 623 -21.11 17.44 -20.63
C VAL A 623 -21.03 16.97 -22.08
N LYS A 624 -21.74 17.69 -22.97
CA LYS A 624 -21.76 17.28 -24.40
C LYS A 624 -20.35 17.34 -24.97
N PRO A 625 -19.92 16.34 -25.76
CA PRO A 625 -18.60 16.44 -26.35
C PRO A 625 -18.54 17.60 -27.34
N SER A 626 -17.75 18.62 -26.97
CA SER A 626 -17.48 19.77 -27.87
C SER A 626 -16.05 20.31 -27.74
N TYR A 627 -15.25 19.68 -26.88
CA TYR A 627 -13.94 20.21 -26.52
C TYR A 627 -12.92 19.44 -27.35
N SER A 628 -11.94 20.17 -27.88
CA SER A 628 -10.77 19.49 -28.49
C SER A 628 -10.08 18.47 -27.58
N PHE A 629 -10.17 18.63 -26.24
CA PHE A 629 -9.70 17.64 -25.25
C PHE A 629 -10.37 17.85 -23.89
N ALA A 630 -10.56 16.77 -23.10
CA ALA A 630 -11.06 16.87 -21.72
C ALA A 630 -10.19 16.00 -20.81
N GLU A 631 -9.80 16.58 -19.68
CA GLU A 631 -9.19 15.77 -18.63
C GLU A 631 -10.24 15.14 -17.78
N ASP A 632 -9.79 14.28 -16.92
CA ASP A 632 -10.71 13.65 -16.00
C ASP A 632 -11.20 14.56 -14.88
N MET A 633 -12.44 14.32 -14.42
CA MET A 633 -13.05 15.21 -13.41
C MET A 633 -12.43 14.98 -12.06
N VAL A 634 -11.95 16.07 -11.47
CA VAL A 634 -11.45 16.01 -10.11
C VAL A 634 -12.24 17.01 -9.29
N ASN A 635 -12.91 16.51 -8.25
CA ASN A 635 -13.72 17.33 -7.31
C ASN A 635 -14.77 18.18 -7.88
N GLY A 636 -15.42 17.47 -8.79
CA GLY A 636 -16.56 18.05 -9.47
C GLY A 636 -16.14 19.14 -10.46
N ALA A 637 -14.84 19.28 -10.83
CA ALA A 637 -14.41 20.17 -11.91
C ALA A 637 -13.64 19.37 -12.98
N GLY A 638 -14.05 19.45 -14.26
CA GLY A 638 -13.21 19.09 -15.42
C GLY A 638 -12.67 20.23 -16.28
N PHE A 639 -11.42 20.05 -16.68
CA PHE A 639 -10.73 20.95 -17.54
C PHE A 639 -10.81 20.60 -18.96
N VAL A 640 -11.02 21.67 -19.71
CA VAL A 640 -11.46 21.49 -21.07
C VAL A 640 -10.62 22.39 -21.94
N ALA A 641 -10.02 21.77 -22.96
CA ALA A 641 -9.47 22.54 -24.06
C ALA A 641 -10.50 22.98 -25.14
N CYS A 642 -10.52 24.29 -25.41
CA CYS A 642 -11.17 24.88 -26.59
C CYS A 642 -10.11 25.36 -27.63
N GLY A 643 -9.64 24.52 -28.58
CA GLY A 643 -8.44 24.87 -29.40
C GLY A 643 -7.13 25.03 -28.58
N ASP A 644 -6.51 26.23 -28.58
CA ASP A 644 -5.24 26.50 -27.84
C ASP A 644 -5.46 27.10 -26.43
N LYS A 645 -6.73 27.24 -26.03
CA LYS A 645 -7.13 27.95 -24.78
C LYS A 645 -7.79 26.93 -23.87
N TRP A 646 -7.70 27.25 -22.58
CA TRP A 646 -8.15 26.35 -21.53
C TRP A 646 -9.20 27.01 -20.67
N GLY A 647 -10.09 26.18 -20.14
CA GLY A 647 -11.17 26.62 -19.25
C GLY A 647 -11.55 25.48 -18.32
N MET A 648 -12.67 25.64 -17.62
CA MET A 648 -13.06 24.67 -16.58
C MET A 648 -14.57 24.63 -16.51
N VAL A 649 -15.06 23.41 -16.31
CA VAL A 649 -16.49 23.10 -16.24
C VAL A 649 -16.73 22.25 -15.01
N ASP A 650 -17.87 22.45 -14.35
CA ASP A 650 -18.34 21.53 -13.31
C ASP A 650 -19.08 20.26 -13.81
N LYS A 651 -19.60 19.49 -12.84
CA LYS A 651 -20.38 18.27 -13.06
C LYS A 651 -21.73 18.56 -13.72
N GLN A 652 -22.20 19.81 -13.78
CA GLN A 652 -23.40 20.12 -14.58
C GLN A 652 -23.06 20.65 -15.99
N GLY A 653 -21.80 20.53 -16.46
CA GLY A 653 -21.34 21.23 -17.69
C GLY A 653 -21.37 22.75 -17.64
N MET A 654 -21.38 23.39 -16.47
CA MET A 654 -21.42 24.86 -16.40
C MET A 654 -19.99 25.33 -16.39
N GLU A 655 -19.72 26.31 -17.26
CA GLU A 655 -18.39 26.88 -17.33
C GLU A 655 -18.12 27.68 -16.04
N ARG A 656 -17.18 27.20 -15.21
CA ARG A 656 -16.70 27.98 -14.05
C ARG A 656 -15.53 28.90 -14.42
N ILE A 657 -14.71 28.49 -15.39
CA ILE A 657 -13.69 29.36 -16.00
C ILE A 657 -13.82 29.31 -17.52
N SER A 658 -13.91 30.51 -18.11
CA SER A 658 -13.94 30.62 -19.58
C SER A 658 -12.64 30.15 -20.23
N CYS A 659 -12.81 29.61 -21.45
CA CYS A 659 -11.69 29.25 -22.32
C CYS A 659 -10.89 30.48 -22.83
N ALA A 660 -10.19 31.16 -21.91
CA ALA A 660 -9.49 32.42 -22.20
C ALA A 660 -8.02 32.41 -21.73
N TYR A 661 -7.61 31.31 -21.10
CA TYR A 661 -6.33 31.22 -20.43
C TYR A 661 -5.40 30.35 -21.27
N ASP A 662 -4.15 30.81 -21.35
CA ASP A 662 -3.12 29.99 -22.00
C ASP A 662 -2.78 28.73 -21.16
N GLY A 663 -3.06 28.76 -19.84
CA GLY A 663 -2.95 27.56 -18.96
C GLY A 663 -3.82 27.66 -17.72
N ILE A 664 -4.29 26.51 -17.25
CA ILE A 664 -5.08 26.52 -16.03
C ILE A 664 -4.71 25.41 -15.12
N GLU A 665 -4.60 25.91 -13.88
CA GLU A 665 -3.96 25.03 -12.97
C GLU A 665 -4.20 25.25 -11.44
N PHE A 666 -4.76 24.19 -10.77
CA PHE A 666 -4.76 24.01 -9.17
C PHE A 666 -3.38 24.15 -8.62
N LEU A 667 -3.04 24.93 -7.57
CA LEU A 667 -1.81 25.29 -6.56
C LEU A 667 -1.23 24.15 -5.41
N GLU A 668 -0.20 23.16 -5.08
CA GLU A 668 0.50 22.04 -4.18
C GLU A 668 1.16 22.34 -2.66
N ARG A 669 1.26 21.77 -1.24
CA ARG A 669 0.50 21.96 0.42
C ARG A 669 -1.11 22.82 1.03
N THR A 670 -2.42 23.12 0.31
CA THR A 670 -3.94 23.95 0.29
C THR A 670 -4.85 22.64 0.50
N GLY A 671 -4.44 21.47 -0.03
CA GLY A 671 -4.81 20.19 -0.96
C GLY A 671 -5.72 20.03 -2.43
N ASN A 672 -5.52 20.69 -3.54
CA ASN A 672 -6.40 21.39 -4.42
C ASN A 672 -7.81 22.12 -3.94
N ARG A 673 -8.10 23.14 -3.15
CA ARG A 673 -8.16 24.22 -2.09
C ARG A 673 -7.37 25.50 -2.44
N MET A 674 -6.60 26.32 -3.33
CA MET A 674 -5.88 27.19 -4.56
C MET A 674 -5.91 26.89 -6.27
N ILE A 675 -6.54 27.35 -7.44
CA ILE A 675 -6.19 27.39 -9.05
C ILE A 675 -5.46 28.72 -9.55
N ARG A 676 -4.17 28.60 -9.91
CA ARG A 676 -3.37 29.56 -10.71
C ARG A 676 -3.87 29.70 -12.13
N VAL A 677 -4.02 30.96 -12.52
CA VAL A 677 -4.28 31.33 -13.92
C VAL A 677 -3.21 32.29 -14.42
N TYR A 678 -2.79 32.18 -15.69
CA TYR A 678 -1.87 33.19 -16.27
C TYR A 678 -2.26 33.64 -17.70
N VAL A 679 -1.99 34.91 -17.95
CA VAL A 679 -2.24 35.60 -19.25
C VAL A 679 -0.91 36.36 -19.51
N HIS A 680 -0.20 36.13 -20.63
CA HIS A 680 0.99 36.90 -21.13
C HIS A 680 1.64 38.05 -20.22
N GLN A 681 2.86 37.73 -19.69
CA GLN A 681 3.86 38.49 -18.83
C GLN A 681 3.69 38.31 -17.31
N PRO A 682 4.71 37.95 -16.47
CA PRO A 682 4.50 37.16 -15.23
C PRO A 682 3.83 38.03 -14.15
N LYS A 683 2.56 38.29 -14.30
CA LYS A 683 1.88 39.01 -13.24
C LYS A 683 0.72 38.20 -12.84
N TYR A 684 0.50 38.23 -11.54
CA TYR A 684 0.14 37.01 -11.03
C TYR A 684 -0.98 36.97 -9.93
N GLY A 685 -2.14 36.48 -10.34
CA GLY A 685 -3.40 36.46 -9.56
C GLY A 685 -3.72 35.11 -9.01
N LEU A 686 -4.48 35.24 -7.94
CA LEU A 686 -5.06 34.17 -7.22
C LEU A 686 -6.59 34.13 -7.32
N ILE A 687 -7.11 33.08 -7.99
CA ILE A 687 -8.49 32.54 -7.80
C ILE A 687 -8.93 31.22 -7.10
N ASP A 688 -9.88 31.27 -6.11
CA ASP A 688 -10.54 30.04 -5.48
C ASP A 688 -11.17 29.00 -6.41
N THR A 689 -11.57 27.82 -5.87
CA THR A 689 -12.09 26.80 -6.83
C THR A 689 -13.48 27.00 -7.26
N LEU A 690 -14.10 27.82 -6.43
CA LEU A 690 -15.39 28.28 -6.82
C LEU A 690 -15.18 29.30 -7.98
N GLY A 691 -13.95 29.51 -8.54
CA GLY A 691 -13.68 30.59 -9.51
C GLY A 691 -13.64 32.04 -8.97
N GLN A 692 -13.30 32.30 -7.69
CA GLN A 692 -13.40 33.66 -7.07
C GLN A 692 -11.99 34.25 -6.86
N LEU A 693 -11.82 35.56 -7.09
CA LEU A 693 -10.50 36.26 -7.12
C LEU A 693 -10.11 36.70 -5.70
N ALA A 694 -9.18 36.00 -5.08
CA ALA A 694 -8.51 36.46 -3.86
C ALA A 694 -7.36 37.50 -3.95
N VAL A 695 -6.44 37.51 -4.94
CA VAL A 695 -5.41 38.60 -5.10
C VAL A 695 -5.27 38.92 -6.60
N ASN A 696 -5.29 40.22 -6.93
CA ASN A 696 -5.05 40.66 -8.33
C ASN A 696 -3.58 40.45 -8.74
N ALA A 697 -3.34 40.30 -10.04
CA ALA A 697 -2.01 40.02 -10.58
C ALA A 697 -0.96 41.16 -10.38
N VAL A 698 -0.40 41.29 -9.16
CA VAL A 698 0.46 42.48 -8.83
C VAL A 698 1.85 42.24 -8.19
N TYR A 699 2.24 41.03 -7.81
CA TYR A 699 3.51 40.75 -7.08
C TYR A 699 4.56 40.09 -7.97
N GLU A 700 5.84 40.44 -7.73
CA GLU A 700 6.95 39.88 -8.56
C GLU A 700 7.46 38.52 -8.06
N GLU A 701 7.58 38.39 -6.72
CA GLU A 701 8.01 37.13 -6.05
C GLU A 701 7.48 37.05 -4.61
N ILE A 702 7.58 35.85 -4.05
CA ILE A 702 6.72 35.24 -3.14
C ILE A 702 7.49 33.89 -2.66
N GLY A 703 8.19 33.64 -1.56
CA GLY A 703 8.76 32.21 -1.15
C GLY A 703 7.80 31.18 -0.24
N SER A 704 8.18 30.24 0.77
CA SER A 704 7.44 29.19 1.95
C SER A 704 7.07 29.26 3.74
N PHE A 705 6.00 28.97 4.49
CA PHE A 705 5.04 29.73 5.40
C PHE A 705 5.47 29.09 6.61
N ALA A 706 6.35 29.79 7.26
CA ALA A 706 6.82 29.55 8.54
C ALA A 706 6.53 30.44 9.80
N GLU A 707 5.59 29.96 10.67
CA GLU A 707 4.65 30.26 11.74
C GLU A 707 3.68 31.37 11.26
N GLY A 708 2.40 31.52 10.91
CA GLY A 708 1.61 32.82 10.84
C GLY A 708 2.01 34.00 9.89
N ARG A 709 3.14 33.97 9.24
CA ARG A 709 3.51 34.76 8.00
C ARG A 709 3.63 34.10 6.43
N LEU A 710 3.69 34.66 5.18
CA LEU A 710 4.72 34.42 4.05
C LEU A 710 5.62 35.77 3.68
N ALA A 711 7.10 36.05 3.64
CA ALA A 711 8.36 36.93 2.85
C ALA A 711 8.49 37.75 1.21
N VAL A 712 7.79 38.72 0.55
CA VAL A 712 6.68 38.79 -0.66
C VAL A 712 7.41 39.98 -1.12
N LYS A 713 7.97 39.77 -2.26
CA LYS A 713 8.90 40.72 -2.75
C LYS A 713 8.02 41.62 -3.57
N ARG A 714 7.94 42.83 -3.04
CA ARG A 714 7.40 43.95 -3.80
C ARG A 714 8.50 45.01 -3.87
N ASP A 715 8.86 45.42 -5.09
CA ASP A 715 9.85 46.49 -5.33
C ASP A 715 11.27 46.16 -4.79
N GLY A 716 11.72 44.90 -4.94
CA GLY A 716 13.10 44.56 -4.51
C GLY A 716 13.30 44.25 -3.03
N ARG A 717 12.29 44.43 -2.16
CA ARG A 717 12.48 44.29 -0.69
C ARG A 717 11.60 43.18 -0.16
N TRP A 718 12.11 42.55 0.90
CA TRP A 718 11.37 41.51 1.55
C TRP A 718 10.60 42.06 2.70
N GLY A 719 9.37 41.60 2.46
CA GLY A 719 8.21 41.70 3.25
C GLY A 719 7.50 40.33 3.31
N TYR A 720 6.33 40.18 3.98
CA TYR A 720 5.38 39.88 5.15
C TYR A 720 3.84 40.08 4.50
N VAL A 721 2.97 39.07 4.02
CA VAL A 721 1.42 39.27 4.10
C VAL A 721 0.39 38.22 4.57
N ASP A 722 -0.75 38.20 5.25
CA ASP A 722 -1.51 37.03 5.85
C ASP A 722 -2.44 36.17 4.94
N ARG A 723 -3.26 35.25 5.63
CA ARG A 723 -4.15 34.22 4.98
C ARG A 723 -5.49 34.74 4.58
N GLU A 724 -5.39 36.09 4.54
CA GLU A 724 -6.18 36.79 3.46
C GLU A 724 -5.44 37.84 2.48
N GLY A 725 -4.14 38.19 2.53
CA GLY A 725 -3.33 39.03 1.49
C GLY A 725 -2.80 40.33 2.02
N GLN A 726 -2.81 40.25 3.33
CA GLN A 726 -2.85 41.43 4.16
C GLN A 726 -1.46 41.60 4.68
N GLU A 727 -0.89 42.77 4.53
CA GLU A 727 0.56 43.01 4.78
C GLU A 727 0.90 43.15 6.29
N LEU A 728 1.88 42.43 6.90
CA LEU A 728 2.01 42.42 8.41
C LEU A 728 3.19 43.31 8.93
N ILE A 729 4.36 43.42 8.32
CA ILE A 729 5.74 44.22 8.44
C ILE A 729 6.55 44.77 7.13
N PRO A 730 6.17 45.90 6.55
CA PRO A 730 6.50 46.49 5.23
C PRO A 730 7.79 46.13 4.53
N CYS A 731 7.77 45.74 3.22
CA CYS A 731 8.91 45.16 2.45
C CYS A 731 10.14 46.07 2.55
N GLN A 732 10.95 45.79 3.57
CA GLN A 732 11.96 46.75 4.07
C GLN A 732 13.31 46.10 4.33
N PHE A 733 13.37 44.76 4.29
CA PHE A 733 14.60 44.04 4.62
C PHE A 733 15.28 43.53 3.37
N ALA A 734 16.61 43.58 3.40
CA ALA A 734 17.39 42.98 2.31
C ALA A 734 17.28 41.47 2.29
N GLU A 735 17.39 40.81 3.45
CA GLU A 735 17.12 39.35 3.53
C GLU A 735 16.48 38.99 4.86
N VAL A 736 15.77 37.87 4.86
CA VAL A 736 14.95 37.47 5.99
C VAL A 736 14.93 35.90 6.15
N ARG A 737 15.20 35.37 7.37
CA ARG A 737 15.10 33.92 7.75
C ARG A 737 13.89 33.54 8.56
N ASN A 738 13.49 32.23 8.44
CA ASN A 738 12.19 31.75 8.98
C ASN A 738 12.41 32.13 10.40
N PHE A 739 11.36 32.61 11.05
CA PHE A 739 11.54 32.68 12.46
C PHE A 739 11.95 31.19 12.86
N SER A 740 12.90 31.06 13.79
CA SER A 740 12.89 30.07 14.93
C SER A 740 13.23 30.72 16.35
N GLU A 741 12.70 30.34 17.57
CA GLU A 741 12.51 30.91 19.06
C GLU A 741 11.71 32.15 19.82
N GLY A 742 10.57 32.82 19.31
CA GLY A 742 9.88 34.34 19.02
C GLY A 742 10.26 35.85 17.64
N LEU A 743 11.47 36.03 16.68
CA LEU A 743 13.31 35.84 16.42
C LEU A 743 13.51 35.05 14.97
N ALA A 744 13.42 35.95 14.01
CA ALA A 744 14.01 35.86 12.70
C ALA A 744 15.18 36.74 12.78
N ALA A 745 16.20 35.98 12.51
CA ALA A 745 17.38 36.61 12.02
C ALA A 745 17.05 37.34 10.71
N VAL A 746 17.24 38.66 10.74
CA VAL A 746 16.93 39.52 9.60
C VAL A 746 18.19 40.26 9.34
N ARG A 747 18.44 40.44 8.05
CA ARG A 747 19.56 41.28 7.66
C ARG A 747 19.04 42.65 7.27
N ARG A 748 19.46 43.66 8.06
CA ARG A 748 19.40 45.05 7.62
C ARG A 748 20.83 45.43 7.18
N ASP A 749 21.02 45.75 5.89
CA ASP A 749 22.35 46.05 5.35
C ASP A 749 23.35 44.86 5.48
N LYS A 750 24.49 45.04 6.19
CA LYS A 750 25.50 43.95 6.30
C LYS A 750 25.42 43.14 7.60
N ASN A 751 24.66 43.61 8.59
CA ASN A 751 24.69 43.02 9.93
C ASN A 751 23.41 42.27 10.23
N TRP A 752 23.58 41.17 10.97
CA TRP A 752 22.46 40.35 11.44
C TRP A 752 22.04 40.74 12.85
N GLY A 753 20.74 40.61 13.08
CA GLY A 753 20.09 40.91 14.35
C GLY A 753 18.83 40.07 14.39
N PHE A 754 18.17 40.13 15.51
CA PHE A 754 16.95 39.38 15.68
C PHE A 754 15.83 40.29 15.88
N ILE A 755 14.76 39.93 15.21
CA ILE A 755 13.57 40.70 15.34
C ILE A 755 12.50 39.79 15.93
N ASP A 756 11.59 40.31 16.78
CA ASP A 756 10.29 39.71 17.25
C ASP A 756 9.04 39.83 16.43
N LEU A 757 8.04 38.99 16.52
CA LEU A 757 6.92 38.82 15.52
C LEU A 757 6.18 40.08 15.07
N GLN A 758 6.27 41.16 15.83
CA GLN A 758 5.70 42.43 15.37
C GLN A 758 6.60 43.29 14.46
N GLY A 759 7.87 42.97 14.25
CA GLY A 759 8.77 43.88 13.52
C GLY A 759 9.91 44.40 14.40
N LYS A 760 9.98 43.97 15.66
CA LYS A 760 10.74 44.74 16.65
C LYS A 760 12.09 44.12 16.89
N GLU A 761 13.12 44.94 16.87
CA GLU A 761 14.51 44.48 17.15
C GLU A 761 14.67 43.96 18.58
N VAL A 762 15.35 42.83 18.71
CA VAL A 762 15.48 42.12 20.00
C VAL A 762 16.95 41.79 20.24
N ILE A 763 17.70 41.38 19.21
CA ILE A 763 19.16 41.51 19.27
C ILE A 763 19.64 42.53 18.23
N ALA A 764 20.45 43.49 18.72
CA ALA A 764 20.97 44.56 17.84
C ALA A 764 21.76 44.02 16.64
N PHE A 765 21.77 44.80 15.55
CA PHE A 765 22.29 44.31 14.27
C PHE A 765 23.80 44.56 14.25
N HIS A 766 24.59 43.83 15.06
CA HIS A 766 26.06 44.07 15.11
C HIS A 766 26.85 42.76 14.91
N PHE A 767 26.17 41.63 14.68
CA PHE A 767 26.85 40.36 14.51
C PHE A 767 27.10 40.12 13.03
N GLU A 768 28.31 39.70 12.73
CA GLU A 768 28.66 39.36 11.33
C GLU A 768 27.85 38.14 10.83
N LYS A 769 27.69 37.12 11.70
CA LYS A 769 26.81 35.98 11.42
C LYS A 769 26.17 35.49 12.72
N LEU A 770 24.96 34.93 12.59
CA LEU A 770 24.15 34.44 13.70
C LEU A 770 23.50 33.12 13.27
N GLY A 771 23.49 32.19 14.23
CA GLY A 771 22.70 30.95 14.14
C GLY A 771 21.30 31.17 14.68
N ASP A 772 20.38 30.27 14.38
CA ASP A 772 19.06 30.34 14.99
C ASP A 772 19.18 29.97 16.49
N PHE A 773 18.38 30.63 17.33
CA PHE A 773 18.17 30.16 18.70
C PHE A 773 17.63 28.69 18.66
N GLN A 774 18.40 27.79 19.31
CA GLN A 774 18.00 26.38 19.62
C GLN A 774 18.56 26.01 21.02
N ASP A 775 17.72 25.50 21.94
CA ASP A 775 18.09 25.20 23.36
C ASP A 775 18.64 26.40 24.18
N GLY A 776 18.11 27.61 23.90
CA GLY A 776 18.40 28.80 24.72
C GLY A 776 19.69 29.53 24.36
N LEU A 777 20.47 29.00 23.41
CA LEU A 777 21.74 29.58 22.98
C LEU A 777 21.77 29.68 21.46
N ALA A 778 22.45 30.70 20.96
CA ALA A 778 22.68 30.88 19.54
C ALA A 778 24.18 31.06 19.39
N TRP A 779 24.76 30.29 18.48
CA TRP A 779 26.15 30.62 18.16
C TRP A 779 26.24 32.02 17.54
N ALA A 780 27.20 32.81 18.03
CA ALA A 780 27.49 34.12 17.48
C ALA A 780 28.96 34.22 17.10
N LYS A 781 29.19 34.82 15.94
CA LYS A 781 30.56 34.96 15.46
C LYS A 781 31.06 36.33 15.90
N GLN A 782 32.04 36.32 16.80
CA GLN A 782 32.77 37.54 17.17
C GLN A 782 34.29 37.36 17.04
N ASP A 783 34.95 38.29 16.33
CA ASP A 783 36.43 38.30 16.19
C ASP A 783 37.00 37.00 15.60
N LYS A 784 36.33 36.49 14.56
CA LYS A 784 36.72 35.25 13.84
C LYS A 784 36.55 33.96 14.64
N ARG A 785 36.20 34.06 15.93
CA ARG A 785 35.83 32.91 16.77
C ARG A 785 34.34 32.91 17.09
N VAL A 786 33.86 31.73 17.43
CA VAL A 786 32.43 31.47 17.59
C VAL A 786 32.27 31.07 19.06
N GLY A 787 31.39 31.79 19.76
CA GLY A 787 30.85 31.34 21.06
C GLY A 787 29.31 31.27 21.03
N TYR A 788 28.71 31.02 22.20
CA TYR A 788 27.27 30.86 22.37
C TYR A 788 26.73 32.02 23.18
N ILE A 789 25.81 32.77 22.57
CA ILE A 789 25.08 33.83 23.28
C ILE A 789 23.70 33.32 23.70
N ASP A 790 23.22 33.73 24.88
CA ASP A 790 21.78 33.68 25.18
C ASP A 790 20.95 34.82 24.52
N SER A 791 19.66 34.85 24.83
CA SER A 791 18.69 35.84 24.29
C SER A 791 18.91 37.28 24.76
N THR A 792 19.72 37.43 25.81
CA THR A 792 20.20 38.75 26.24
C THR A 792 21.47 39.21 25.49
N ALA A 793 21.88 38.54 24.39
CA ALA A 793 23.18 38.78 23.73
C ALA A 793 24.44 38.51 24.60
N GLN A 794 24.34 37.89 25.79
CA GLN A 794 25.54 37.55 26.59
C GLN A 794 26.21 36.20 26.22
N PHE A 795 27.56 36.14 26.19
CA PHE A 795 28.33 34.92 25.84
C PHE A 795 28.32 33.96 27.04
N ILE A 796 27.49 32.91 26.95
CA ILE A 796 27.53 31.79 27.93
C ILE A 796 28.71 30.87 27.64
N ILE A 797 29.11 30.74 26.36
CA ILE A 797 30.41 30.13 26.07
C ILE A 797 31.21 31.16 25.34
N SER A 798 32.32 31.54 25.98
CA SER A 798 33.15 32.59 25.36
C SER A 798 33.62 32.17 23.98
N PRO A 799 33.71 33.08 23.00
CA PRO A 799 34.18 32.74 21.68
C PRO A 799 35.56 32.09 21.81
N ALA A 800 35.63 30.78 21.58
CA ALA A 800 36.92 30.07 21.49
C ALA A 800 36.99 29.06 20.34
N PHE A 801 35.92 28.98 19.53
CA PHE A 801 35.82 27.91 18.51
C PHE A 801 36.00 28.48 17.11
N GLU A 802 36.66 27.70 16.27
CA GLU A 802 36.67 28.03 14.83
C GLU A 802 35.26 27.91 14.20
N GLN A 803 34.48 26.88 14.58
CA GLN A 803 33.09 26.73 14.12
C GLN A 803 32.23 26.15 15.25
N ALA A 804 30.94 26.49 15.24
CA ALA A 804 29.98 25.96 16.21
C ALA A 804 28.60 25.84 15.54
N HIS A 805 27.90 24.77 15.91
CA HIS A 805 26.53 24.50 15.43
C HIS A 805 25.49 24.72 16.53
N ASN A 806 24.22 24.83 16.14
CA ASN A 806 23.16 24.98 17.16
C ASN A 806 23.18 23.79 18.11
N PHE A 807 22.86 24.03 19.38
CA PHE A 807 22.66 22.95 20.36
C PHE A 807 21.49 22.06 19.91
N GLU A 808 21.68 20.75 20.07
CA GLU A 808 20.59 19.78 19.88
C GLU A 808 20.56 18.83 21.09
N ARG A 809 19.49 18.89 21.91
CA ARG A 809 19.32 18.07 23.14
C ARG A 809 20.53 18.10 24.10
N GLY A 810 21.11 19.30 24.29
CA GLY A 810 22.10 19.53 25.38
C GLY A 810 23.57 19.44 24.98
N ILE A 811 23.87 19.24 23.70
CA ILE A 811 25.25 19.04 23.21
C ILE A 811 25.39 19.84 21.92
N ALA A 812 26.59 20.36 21.73
CA ALA A 812 26.91 21.18 20.57
C ALA A 812 28.19 20.64 20.01
N ARG A 813 28.19 20.57 18.67
CA ARG A 813 29.41 20.21 17.95
C ARG A 813 30.26 21.46 17.81
N VAL A 814 31.53 21.34 18.18
CA VAL A 814 32.48 22.46 18.10
C VAL A 814 33.78 21.99 17.52
N LYS A 815 34.44 22.89 16.80
CA LYS A 815 35.67 22.59 16.06
C LYS A 815 36.78 23.39 16.68
N ILE A 816 37.75 22.68 17.25
CA ILE A 816 38.99 23.31 17.74
C ILE A 816 40.20 22.67 17.06
N GLU A 817 41.09 23.53 16.53
CA GLU A 817 42.32 23.09 15.83
C GLU A 817 42.08 22.02 14.75
N GLY A 818 40.99 22.20 14.00
CA GLY A 818 40.75 21.32 12.84
C GLY A 818 39.94 20.06 13.15
N LYS A 819 39.79 19.70 14.44
CA LYS A 819 39.00 18.53 14.90
C LYS A 819 37.75 18.91 15.69
N TYR A 820 36.76 18.04 15.66
CA TYR A 820 35.42 18.25 16.17
C TYR A 820 35.37 17.46 17.46
N GLY A 821 34.91 18.16 18.49
CA GLY A 821 34.45 17.53 19.73
C GLY A 821 33.01 17.93 20.05
N LEU A 822 32.56 17.41 21.18
CA LEU A 822 31.26 17.75 21.75
C LEU A 822 31.48 18.48 23.05
N ILE A 823 30.63 19.47 23.28
CA ILE A 823 30.67 20.29 24.47
C ILE A 823 29.22 20.28 24.94
N ASP A 824 29.05 20.17 26.25
CA ASP A 824 27.77 20.50 26.85
C ASP A 824 27.48 22.01 26.77
N ARG A 825 26.27 22.39 27.23
CA ARG A 825 25.81 23.80 27.37
C ARG A 825 26.64 24.71 28.29
N PHE A 826 27.46 24.10 29.16
CA PHE A 826 28.43 24.86 29.95
C PHE A 826 29.82 24.98 29.27
N GLY A 827 30.04 24.47 28.05
CA GLY A 827 31.37 24.62 27.40
C GLY A 827 32.35 23.50 27.79
N LYS A 828 31.97 22.63 28.74
CA LYS A 828 32.72 21.39 29.01
C LYS A 828 32.70 20.34 27.90
N PHE A 829 33.88 19.80 27.60
CA PHE A 829 34.04 18.73 26.58
C PHE A 829 33.37 17.43 27.05
N VAL A 830 32.23 17.05 26.43
CA VAL A 830 31.73 15.65 26.41
C VAL A 830 32.58 14.73 25.52
N LEU A 831 33.23 15.28 24.50
CA LEU A 831 34.15 14.50 23.66
C LEU A 831 35.21 15.53 23.27
N PRO A 832 36.42 15.40 23.81
CA PRO A 832 37.48 16.31 23.41
C PRO A 832 37.64 16.28 21.87
N PRO A 833 38.10 17.36 21.24
CA PRO A 833 38.29 17.41 19.80
C PRO A 833 39.10 16.20 19.35
N ARG A 834 38.41 15.26 18.69
CA ARG A 834 39.08 14.01 18.27
C ARG A 834 38.78 13.63 16.84
N TYR A 835 37.60 13.95 16.34
CA TYR A 835 37.20 13.52 15.01
C TYR A 835 37.40 14.61 13.98
N VAL A 836 37.79 14.23 12.77
CA VAL A 836 37.74 15.18 11.64
C VAL A 836 36.36 15.85 11.45
N HIS A 837 35.24 15.13 11.61
CA HIS A 837 33.89 15.73 11.52
C HIS A 837 32.91 14.91 12.38
N ILE A 838 31.92 15.60 12.98
CA ILE A 838 30.79 14.97 13.69
C ILE A 838 29.51 15.53 13.07
N GLU A 839 28.75 14.68 12.39
CA GLU A 839 27.36 15.01 12.01
C GLU A 839 26.41 15.26 13.20
N ALA A 840 25.22 15.82 12.91
CA ALA A 840 24.19 16.03 13.96
C ALA A 840 23.68 14.70 14.50
N PHE A 841 23.30 14.68 15.78
CA PHE A 841 22.73 13.47 16.37
C PHE A 841 21.32 13.26 15.83
N ASP A 842 20.94 11.98 15.70
CA ASP A 842 19.63 11.64 15.16
C ASP A 842 18.66 11.30 16.33
N GLU A 843 17.42 10.91 15.99
CA GLU A 843 16.42 10.52 17.01
C GLU A 843 16.84 9.35 17.90
N TYR A 844 17.70 8.45 17.41
CA TYR A 844 18.26 7.34 18.23
C TYR A 844 19.50 7.76 19.06
N GLY A 845 19.87 9.05 19.17
CA GLY A 845 21.02 9.34 20.08
C GLY A 845 22.38 9.03 19.40
N LEU A 846 22.45 8.85 18.07
CA LEU A 846 23.68 8.47 17.35
C LEU A 846 24.10 9.59 16.39
N ALA A 847 25.42 9.73 16.21
CA ALA A 847 26.03 10.69 15.29
C ALA A 847 27.06 9.94 14.49
N VAL A 848 27.00 10.20 13.18
CA VAL A 848 28.06 9.70 12.31
C VAL A 848 29.31 10.57 12.50
N VAL A 849 30.42 9.92 12.85
CA VAL A 849 31.74 10.56 12.91
C VAL A 849 32.69 10.18 11.79
N GLN A 850 33.54 11.11 11.39
CA GLN A 850 34.62 10.84 10.43
C GLN A 850 35.90 10.66 11.23
N VAL A 851 36.36 9.41 11.31
CA VAL A 851 37.55 9.04 12.08
C VAL A 851 38.88 9.41 11.40
N SER A 852 39.03 9.28 10.09
CA SER A 852 40.26 9.60 9.36
C SER A 852 39.87 10.30 8.04
N SER A 853 40.81 11.05 7.45
CA SER A 853 40.59 11.93 6.28
C SER A 853 41.08 11.25 4.99
N GLU A 854 42.05 10.31 5.07
CA GLU A 854 42.61 9.60 3.91
C GLU A 854 43.05 8.11 4.18
N PRO A 855 42.25 7.11 3.79
CA PRO A 855 40.93 7.30 3.20
C PRO A 855 39.91 7.66 4.28
N ALA A 856 38.93 8.48 3.90
CA ALA A 856 37.91 8.88 4.88
C ALA A 856 37.20 7.63 5.45
N ARG A 857 37.16 7.52 6.78
CA ARG A 857 36.47 6.39 7.43
C ARG A 857 35.50 6.90 8.49
N TYR A 858 34.32 6.29 8.54
CA TYR A 858 33.18 6.79 9.26
C TYR A 858 32.82 5.72 10.27
N SER A 859 32.64 6.17 11.50
CA SER A 859 32.01 5.34 12.53
C SER A 859 30.84 6.07 13.17
N LEU A 860 30.25 5.44 14.19
CA LEU A 860 29.12 6.01 14.92
C LEU A 860 29.60 6.28 16.32
N ILE A 861 29.34 7.49 16.80
CA ILE A 861 29.35 7.76 18.23
C ILE A 861 27.93 8.05 18.77
N ASN A 862 27.70 7.83 20.05
CA ASN A 862 26.51 8.36 20.72
C ASN A 862 26.78 9.73 21.36
N ARG A 863 25.77 10.26 22.06
CA ARG A 863 25.82 11.63 22.61
C ARG A 863 26.82 11.74 23.74
N MET A 864 27.14 10.57 24.32
CA MET A 864 28.29 10.49 25.22
C MET A 864 29.67 10.57 24.52
N GLY A 865 29.82 10.87 23.21
CA GLY A 865 31.16 10.72 22.58
C GLY A 865 31.68 9.26 22.45
N GLN A 866 30.92 8.25 22.86
CA GLN A 866 31.37 6.84 22.74
C GLN A 866 31.12 6.24 21.38
N ARG A 867 32.14 5.53 20.89
CA ARG A 867 32.08 4.86 19.57
C ARG A 867 31.19 3.61 19.65
N ILE A 868 30.28 3.39 18.68
CA ILE A 868 29.18 2.36 18.76
C ILE A 868 29.58 1.11 17.95
N MET A 869 30.71 1.21 17.28
CA MET A 869 31.14 0.26 16.27
C MET A 869 32.65 0.40 16.08
N THR A 870 33.22 -0.78 15.99
CA THR A 870 34.64 -0.91 15.70
C THR A 870 34.89 -0.88 14.19
N ALA A 871 34.01 -1.51 13.39
CA ALA A 871 34.13 -1.36 11.93
C ALA A 871 33.99 0.08 11.47
N GLU A 872 34.87 0.42 10.56
CA GLU A 872 34.88 1.70 9.88
C GLU A 872 34.43 1.51 8.46
N TYR A 873 33.48 2.36 8.08
CA TYR A 873 32.99 2.37 6.72
C TYR A 873 33.47 3.54 5.93
N ARG A 874 33.50 3.36 4.60
CA ARG A 874 33.67 4.50 3.70
C ARG A 874 32.56 5.55 3.78
N ARG A 875 31.31 5.18 4.15
CA ARG A 875 30.23 6.14 4.43
C ARG A 875 29.17 5.52 5.35
N ILE A 876 28.55 6.31 6.22
CA ILE A 876 27.38 5.91 7.03
C ILE A 876 26.39 7.06 6.94
N ASP A 877 25.14 6.73 6.58
CA ASP A 877 24.06 7.70 6.50
C ASP A 877 23.25 7.71 7.83
N ARG A 878 22.31 8.66 7.96
CA ARG A 878 21.41 8.74 9.13
C ARG A 878 20.45 7.54 9.20
N PHE A 879 19.92 7.24 10.40
CA PHE A 879 19.01 6.13 10.59
C PHE A 879 17.57 6.50 10.17
N HIS A 880 16.85 5.54 9.55
CA HIS A 880 15.44 5.67 9.19
C HIS A 880 14.75 4.31 9.47
N GLU A 881 13.64 4.31 10.25
CA GLU A 881 12.94 3.05 10.65
C GLU A 881 13.85 1.96 11.28
N GLY A 882 14.89 2.40 12.00
CA GLY A 882 15.72 1.49 12.80
C GLY A 882 17.00 1.02 12.08
N LEU A 883 17.32 1.59 10.91
CA LEU A 883 18.41 1.13 10.04
C LEU A 883 19.06 2.34 9.35
N ALA A 884 20.39 2.41 9.39
CA ALA A 884 21.23 3.35 8.62
C ALA A 884 21.93 2.73 7.43
N ARG A 885 21.75 3.32 6.24
CA ARG A 885 22.49 2.88 5.05
C ARG A 885 23.99 3.10 5.16
N VAL A 886 24.78 2.07 4.79
CA VAL A 886 26.26 2.13 4.87
C VAL A 886 26.98 1.70 3.61
N GLN A 887 28.20 2.15 3.41
CA GLN A 887 29.00 1.82 2.22
C GLN A 887 30.28 1.13 2.70
N GLY A 888 30.25 -0.20 2.57
CA GLY A 888 31.44 -1.01 2.80
C GLY A 888 32.33 -1.14 1.55
N LYS A 889 33.28 -2.09 1.60
CA LYS A 889 34.27 -2.31 0.51
C LYS A 889 33.62 -2.86 -0.77
N GLN A 890 32.52 -3.63 -0.64
CA GLN A 890 31.87 -4.34 -1.78
C GLN A 890 30.49 -3.74 -2.19
N GLY A 891 30.14 -2.56 -1.65
CA GLY A 891 28.90 -1.80 -2.01
C GLY A 891 28.11 -1.28 -0.80
N PHE A 892 26.83 -0.92 -0.98
CA PHE A 892 25.92 -0.47 0.08
C PHE A 892 25.16 -1.57 0.85
N GLY A 893 25.13 -1.47 2.19
CA GLY A 893 24.25 -2.22 3.12
C GLY A 893 23.55 -1.31 4.16
N TYR A 894 23.12 -1.86 5.30
CA TYR A 894 22.33 -1.15 6.30
C TYR A 894 22.83 -1.63 7.64
N LEU A 895 23.28 -0.68 8.47
CA LEU A 895 23.55 -0.88 9.89
C LEU A 895 22.26 -0.63 10.69
N ASN A 896 21.92 -1.46 11.67
CA ASN A 896 20.91 -1.08 12.66
C ASN A 896 21.49 -0.17 13.72
N THR A 897 20.61 0.28 14.63
CA THR A 897 20.96 1.33 15.59
C THR A 897 22.22 0.84 16.30
N ASN A 898 22.33 -0.47 16.62
CA ASN A 898 23.43 -1.08 17.42
C ASN A 898 24.77 -1.04 16.72
N GLY A 899 24.90 -0.33 15.61
CA GLY A 899 26.18 -0.27 14.92
C GLY A 899 26.44 -1.52 14.09
N LYS A 900 25.45 -2.39 13.91
CA LYS A 900 25.69 -3.64 13.19
C LYS A 900 25.00 -3.74 11.89
N LEU A 901 25.70 -4.35 10.94
CA LEU A 901 25.20 -4.56 9.59
C LEU A 901 23.96 -5.43 9.60
N ALA A 902 22.81 -4.78 9.68
CA ALA A 902 21.58 -5.48 9.48
C ALA A 902 21.34 -6.03 8.05
N ILE A 903 21.92 -5.39 7.02
CA ILE A 903 21.69 -5.75 5.62
C ILE A 903 23.09 -5.65 5.04
N PRO A 904 23.66 -6.75 4.56
CA PRO A 904 25.05 -6.77 4.16
C PRO A 904 25.28 -5.79 3.02
N CYS A 905 26.54 -5.35 2.91
CA CYS A 905 26.92 -4.38 1.88
C CYS A 905 27.11 -5.13 0.58
N ARG A 906 25.99 -5.36 -0.12
CA ARG A 906 25.99 -6.21 -1.34
C ARG A 906 25.28 -5.56 -2.52
N PHE A 907 24.77 -4.35 -2.30
CA PHE A 907 23.98 -3.65 -3.27
C PHE A 907 24.92 -2.66 -3.90
N ASN A 908 24.99 -2.63 -5.23
CA ASN A 908 25.67 -1.50 -5.86
C ASN A 908 25.20 -0.11 -5.34
N ARG A 909 23.91 0.10 -5.02
CA ARG A 909 23.36 1.33 -4.36
C ARG A 909 22.15 0.95 -3.50
N ALA A 910 21.80 1.78 -2.51
CA ALA A 910 20.64 1.53 -1.67
C ALA A 910 20.08 2.91 -1.19
N SER A 911 18.77 3.10 -0.93
CA SER A 911 18.12 4.20 -0.13
C SER A 911 17.69 3.92 1.31
N ASP A 912 17.34 4.93 2.11
CA ASP A 912 16.78 4.67 3.47
C ASP A 912 15.42 3.95 3.44
N PHE A 913 15.01 3.33 4.56
CA PHE A 913 13.69 2.68 4.67
C PHE A 913 12.55 3.72 4.86
N HIS A 914 11.47 3.56 4.07
CA HIS A 914 10.15 4.22 4.31
C HIS A 914 8.94 3.23 4.23
N GLU A 915 7.95 3.31 5.13
CA GLU A 915 6.84 2.31 5.34
C GLU A 915 7.25 0.82 5.29
N GLY A 916 8.35 0.47 5.95
CA GLY A 916 8.86 -0.91 5.97
C GLY A 916 9.62 -1.35 4.71
N ARG A 917 10.09 -0.41 3.84
CA ARG A 917 10.74 -0.78 2.55
C ARG A 917 11.89 0.17 2.16
N ALA A 918 12.98 -0.38 1.62
CA ALA A 918 14.09 0.40 1.04
C ALA A 918 14.40 0.10 -0.42
N ILE A 919 14.94 1.06 -1.15
CA ILE A 919 15.21 0.92 -2.58
C ILE A 919 16.61 0.38 -2.65
N VAL A 920 16.80 -0.69 -3.41
CA VAL A 920 18.17 -1.18 -3.64
C VAL A 920 18.47 -1.33 -5.09
N TYR A 921 19.74 -1.31 -5.46
CA TYR A 921 20.15 -1.47 -6.86
C TYR A 921 21.00 -2.72 -6.96
N GLN A 922 20.50 -3.65 -7.76
CA GLN A 922 21.34 -4.73 -8.27
C GLN A 922 21.48 -4.69 -9.81
N LYS A 923 22.73 -4.87 -10.27
CA LYS A 923 23.06 -4.85 -11.73
C LYS A 923 22.53 -3.60 -12.49
N GLY A 924 22.63 -2.45 -11.84
CA GLY A 924 22.20 -1.15 -12.40
C GLY A 924 20.70 -0.87 -12.32
N ARG A 925 19.89 -1.73 -11.67
CA ARG A 925 18.42 -1.59 -11.63
C ARG A 925 17.96 -1.57 -10.19
N CYS A 926 17.12 -0.61 -9.84
CA CYS A 926 16.43 -0.52 -8.56
C CYS A 926 15.21 -1.44 -8.37
N GLY A 927 15.01 -1.84 -7.11
CA GLY A 927 13.82 -2.57 -6.59
C GLY A 927 13.64 -2.19 -5.13
N TYR A 928 12.84 -2.95 -4.40
CA TYR A 928 12.48 -2.62 -3.01
C TYR A 928 12.76 -3.86 -2.24
N ILE A 929 13.46 -3.63 -1.15
CA ILE A 929 13.62 -4.61 -0.09
C ILE A 929 12.75 -4.27 1.13
N ASP A 930 12.39 -5.29 1.92
CA ASP A 930 11.71 -5.12 3.22
C ASP A 930 12.75 -4.94 4.36
N LEU A 931 12.29 -4.77 5.61
CA LEU A 931 13.21 -4.51 6.77
C LEU A 931 14.17 -5.67 7.01
N ARG A 932 13.83 -6.80 6.40
CA ARG A 932 14.65 -7.98 6.39
C ARG A 932 15.67 -7.92 5.26
N GLY A 933 15.83 -6.88 4.45
CA GLY A 933 16.68 -7.05 3.25
C GLY A 933 16.16 -7.97 2.11
N GLU A 934 15.02 -8.66 2.23
CA GLU A 934 14.39 -9.37 1.07
C GLU A 934 13.84 -8.44 0.01
N VAL A 935 14.23 -8.71 -1.24
CA VAL A 935 13.69 -7.96 -2.40
C VAL A 935 12.22 -8.37 -2.55
N VAL A 936 11.31 -7.56 -1.99
CA VAL A 936 9.84 -7.68 -2.18
C VAL A 936 9.32 -7.09 -3.49
N ILE A 937 10.09 -6.20 -4.11
CA ILE A 937 9.78 -5.72 -5.48
C ILE A 937 11.07 -5.90 -6.26
N PRO A 938 11.08 -6.76 -7.28
CA PRO A 938 12.30 -7.07 -7.99
C PRO A 938 13.07 -5.81 -8.46
N CYS A 939 14.41 -5.91 -8.42
CA CYS A 939 15.28 -4.85 -8.92
C CYS A 939 15.27 -4.84 -10.44
N GLN A 940 14.18 -4.30 -11.00
CA GLN A 940 13.92 -4.35 -12.44
C GLN A 940 13.68 -2.95 -13.02
N PHE A 941 13.82 -1.93 -12.18
CA PHE A 941 13.44 -0.58 -12.53
C PHE A 941 14.74 0.17 -12.70
N SER A 942 14.89 0.92 -13.79
CA SER A 942 15.95 1.95 -13.80
C SER A 942 16.03 2.91 -12.59
N ARG A 943 14.92 3.30 -11.95
CA ARG A 943 14.95 4.22 -10.78
C ARG A 943 13.70 4.01 -9.92
N CYS A 944 13.80 4.11 -8.59
CA CYS A 944 12.65 3.86 -7.68
C CYS A 944 12.54 5.08 -6.72
N GLN A 945 11.39 5.29 -6.07
CA GLN A 945 11.15 6.26 -4.99
C GLN A 945 10.63 5.54 -3.74
N ASN A 946 10.80 6.16 -2.57
CA ASN A 946 10.37 5.60 -1.30
C ASN A 946 8.84 5.36 -1.23
N PHE A 947 8.40 4.34 -0.46
CA PHE A 947 6.98 4.10 -0.18
C PHE A 947 6.40 5.22 0.69
N LYS A 948 5.22 5.75 0.28
CA LYS A 948 4.35 6.64 1.07
C LYS A 948 2.87 6.27 0.88
N GLU A 949 2.07 6.27 1.95
CA GLU A 949 0.66 5.79 2.02
C GLU A 949 0.34 4.45 1.32
N GLY A 950 1.17 3.44 1.58
CA GLY A 950 1.01 2.13 0.95
C GLY A 950 1.45 2.09 -0.52
N LYS A 951 2.26 3.02 -1.07
CA LYS A 951 2.52 3.02 -2.54
C LYS A 951 3.91 3.58 -2.82
N ALA A 952 4.55 3.13 -3.90
CA ALA A 952 5.84 3.71 -4.31
C ALA A 952 5.94 4.01 -5.79
N VAL A 953 6.72 5.05 -6.13
CA VAL A 953 6.95 5.38 -7.53
C VAL A 953 8.15 4.59 -8.07
N VAL A 954 8.00 3.85 -9.16
CA VAL A 954 9.12 3.16 -9.85
C VAL A 954 9.34 3.64 -11.27
N TYR A 955 10.50 3.43 -11.88
CA TYR A 955 10.87 4.05 -13.16
C TYR A 955 11.50 2.95 -14.01
N GLU A 956 10.88 2.69 -15.17
CA GLU A 956 11.56 2.04 -16.31
C GLU A 956 12.21 3.03 -17.33
N GLY A 957 13.50 2.92 -17.63
CA GLY A 957 14.26 4.11 -18.18
C GLY A 957 14.22 5.52 -17.48
N ILE A 958 14.67 6.56 -18.21
CA ILE A 958 14.96 7.88 -17.55
C ILE A 958 13.67 8.66 -17.23
N ARG A 959 12.57 8.33 -17.93
CA ARG A 959 11.39 9.18 -18.00
C ARG A 959 10.12 8.45 -17.59
N ASN A 960 10.11 7.12 -17.45
CA ASN A 960 8.84 6.41 -17.31
C ASN A 960 8.70 5.97 -15.87
N ALA A 961 8.20 6.87 -15.02
CA ALA A 961 7.66 6.56 -13.69
C ALA A 961 6.30 5.84 -13.59
N GLY A 962 6.05 5.14 -12.50
CA GLY A 962 4.97 4.16 -12.29
C GLY A 962 4.75 4.08 -10.80
N LEU A 963 3.74 3.39 -10.33
CA LEU A 963 3.21 3.42 -8.99
C LEU A 963 2.91 1.96 -8.72
N VAL A 964 3.45 1.49 -7.61
CA VAL A 964 3.31 0.10 -7.20
C VAL A 964 2.75 0.10 -5.79
N ASP A 965 1.98 -0.93 -5.46
CA ASP A 965 1.50 -1.13 -4.09
C ASP A 965 2.61 -1.86 -3.26
N PRO A 966 2.44 -2.16 -1.96
CA PRO A 966 3.49 -2.76 -1.14
C PRO A 966 3.79 -4.19 -1.60
N TYR A 967 2.85 -4.85 -2.30
CA TYR A 967 3.07 -6.19 -2.91
C TYR A 967 3.74 -6.13 -4.29
N GLY A 968 4.17 -4.94 -4.75
CA GLY A 968 4.73 -4.87 -6.16
C GLY A 968 3.68 -4.86 -7.32
N GLU A 969 2.37 -5.06 -7.06
CA GLU A 969 1.30 -4.89 -8.09
C GLU A 969 1.26 -3.43 -8.56
N PHE A 970 1.30 -3.25 -9.88
CA PHE A 970 1.29 -1.90 -10.46
C PHE A 970 -0.09 -1.29 -10.31
N ILE A 971 -0.19 -0.28 -9.45
CA ILE A 971 -1.30 0.69 -9.52
C ILE A 971 -1.23 1.55 -10.78
N VAL A 972 -0.02 1.97 -11.15
CA VAL A 972 0.23 2.72 -12.41
C VAL A 972 1.47 2.09 -12.95
N LYS A 973 1.41 1.39 -14.10
CA LYS A 973 2.72 0.88 -14.59
C LYS A 973 3.66 2.07 -14.91
N PRO A 974 4.95 1.80 -15.08
CA PRO A 974 5.96 2.80 -15.36
C PRO A 974 5.83 3.43 -16.73
N SER A 975 5.22 4.60 -16.70
CA SER A 975 4.86 5.22 -17.97
C SER A 975 4.55 6.73 -17.95
N LEU A 976 4.81 7.32 -16.79
CA LEU A 976 4.43 8.67 -16.42
C LEU A 976 5.73 9.43 -16.62
N ASP A 977 5.68 10.41 -17.54
CA ASP A 977 6.88 11.19 -17.89
C ASP A 977 7.15 12.27 -16.85
N ARG A 978 8.31 12.25 -16.16
CA ARG A 978 8.69 13.33 -15.18
C ARG A 978 7.75 13.43 -13.96
N LEU A 979 7.24 12.29 -13.48
CA LEU A 979 6.59 12.22 -12.15
C LEU A 979 7.61 12.64 -11.08
N LEU A 980 7.41 13.72 -10.35
CA LEU A 980 8.31 14.04 -9.22
C LEU A 980 8.02 13.29 -7.90
N THR A 981 6.78 13.22 -7.40
CA THR A 981 6.39 12.46 -6.18
C THR A 981 4.92 12.04 -6.22
N PHE A 982 4.48 11.08 -5.38
CA PHE A 982 3.06 10.74 -5.25
C PHE A 982 2.63 10.61 -3.77
N GLN A 983 1.80 11.55 -3.29
CA GLN A 983 1.25 11.52 -1.91
C GLN A 983 -0.23 11.92 -1.80
N GLU A 984 -0.94 11.43 -0.78
CA GLU A 984 -2.38 11.65 -0.51
C GLU A 984 -3.30 11.38 -1.71
N GLY A 985 -2.95 10.33 -2.46
CA GLY A 985 -3.66 9.99 -3.72
C GLY A 985 -3.35 10.92 -4.91
N ARG A 986 -2.19 11.61 -4.92
CA ARG A 986 -1.87 12.68 -5.90
C ARG A 986 -0.38 12.58 -6.29
N GLY A 987 -0.06 12.29 -7.55
CA GLY A 987 1.27 12.47 -8.17
C GLY A 987 1.65 13.91 -8.60
N LEU A 988 2.60 14.61 -7.96
CA LEU A 988 3.28 15.76 -8.62
C LEU A 988 4.17 15.51 -9.84
N MET A 989 4.11 16.32 -10.91
CA MET A 989 4.75 16.05 -12.22
C MET A 989 5.35 17.35 -12.65
N ARG A 990 6.31 17.26 -13.57
CA ARG A 990 6.99 18.43 -14.10
C ARG A 990 7.07 18.27 -15.58
N ASP A 991 6.49 19.24 -16.29
CA ASP A 991 6.53 19.21 -17.76
C ASP A 991 7.86 19.79 -18.35
N ASP A 992 7.93 19.85 -19.68
CA ASP A 992 9.09 20.33 -20.46
C ASP A 992 9.38 21.82 -20.28
N ASN A 993 8.38 22.60 -19.87
CA ASN A 993 8.56 24.00 -19.46
C ASN A 993 8.90 24.26 -17.97
N TYR A 994 9.47 23.27 -17.23
CA TYR A 994 9.71 23.37 -15.77
C TYR A 994 8.48 23.80 -14.94
N ARG A 995 7.28 23.35 -15.34
CA ARG A 995 6.04 23.69 -14.63
C ARG A 995 5.49 22.43 -13.93
N PHE A 996 5.27 22.51 -12.63
CA PHE A 996 4.75 21.43 -11.76
C PHE A 996 3.26 21.21 -11.82
N TYR A 997 2.72 19.98 -11.79
CA TYR A 997 1.30 19.58 -11.83
C TYR A 997 0.90 18.31 -11.13
N TYR A 998 -0.38 18.18 -10.67
CA TYR A 998 -0.75 16.92 -9.97
C TYR A 998 -1.40 15.96 -10.89
N ILE A 999 -1.42 14.69 -10.47
CA ILE A 999 -2.11 13.63 -11.18
C ILE A 999 -2.80 12.79 -10.11
N THR A 1000 -3.97 12.23 -10.36
CA THR A 1000 -4.59 11.26 -9.40
C THR A 1000 -3.99 9.84 -9.55
N GLU A 1001 -4.48 8.88 -8.75
CA GLU A 1001 -4.06 7.44 -8.86
C GLU A 1001 -4.47 6.79 -10.17
N GLN A 1002 -5.46 7.37 -10.84
CA GLN A 1002 -5.83 6.95 -12.18
C GLN A 1002 -5.13 7.81 -13.23
N THR A 1003 -3.96 8.37 -12.87
CA THR A 1003 -3.05 9.20 -13.72
C THR A 1003 -3.67 10.44 -14.36
N GLN A 1004 -4.69 10.97 -13.70
CA GLN A 1004 -5.46 12.08 -14.26
C GLN A 1004 -4.81 13.36 -13.81
N LEU A 1005 -4.23 14.17 -14.73
CA LEU A 1005 -3.89 15.55 -14.40
C LEU A 1005 -5.02 16.14 -13.54
N TYR A 1006 -4.70 16.16 -12.27
CA TYR A 1006 -5.19 17.08 -11.30
C TYR A 1006 -4.93 18.52 -11.57
N ASP A 1007 -5.94 19.20 -12.01
CA ASP A 1007 -5.93 20.53 -12.56
C ASP A 1007 -4.61 21.38 -12.17
N GLY A 1008 -3.61 21.59 -13.07
CA GLY A 1008 -2.33 22.14 -12.48
C GLY A 1008 -0.85 22.32 -12.78
N TYR A 1009 -0.32 23.11 -13.74
CA TYR A 1009 1.00 23.85 -13.59
C TYR A 1009 1.35 24.93 -12.40
N TYR A 1010 2.55 24.81 -11.83
CA TYR A 1010 2.99 25.80 -10.79
C TYR A 1010 4.39 25.98 -11.10
N GLN A 1011 4.75 27.19 -10.82
CA GLN A 1011 6.14 27.48 -10.99
C GLN A 1011 6.89 26.71 -9.96
N GLN A 1012 6.30 26.62 -8.78
CA GLN A 1012 6.82 25.68 -7.82
C GLN A 1012 5.70 25.18 -7.06
N ALA A 1013 5.92 24.03 -6.47
CA ALA A 1013 4.82 23.29 -6.01
C ALA A 1013 5.56 22.22 -5.09
N SER A 1014 5.09 22.02 -3.84
CA SER A 1014 5.24 20.82 -2.93
C SER A 1014 4.17 19.70 -2.69
N ALA A 1015 4.50 18.43 -2.44
CA ALA A 1015 3.48 17.33 -2.33
C ALA A 1015 2.26 17.57 -1.38
N PHE A 1016 1.13 16.86 -1.58
CA PHE A 1016 0.02 16.97 -0.64
C PHE A 1016 0.37 16.40 0.73
N GLN A 1017 0.14 17.22 1.76
CA GLN A 1017 0.11 16.84 3.19
C GLN A 1017 -1.14 17.38 3.96
N HIS A 1018 -1.72 16.58 4.84
CA HIS A 1018 -3.02 16.82 5.51
C HIS A 1018 -4.20 17.31 4.65
N GLY A 1019 -4.42 16.63 3.52
CA GLY A 1019 -5.44 16.96 2.51
C GLY A 1019 -5.10 18.41 2.17
N VAL A 1020 -3.79 18.74 2.26
CA VAL A 1020 -3.26 20.01 1.82
C VAL A 1020 -2.03 20.11 0.87
N ALA A 1021 -2.12 20.49 -0.44
CA ALA A 1021 -1.24 21.29 -1.33
C ALA A 1021 -0.82 23.08 -1.59
N VAL A 1022 0.20 24.05 -0.87
CA VAL A 1022 1.57 25.07 -1.12
C VAL A 1022 2.78 25.04 -2.23
N VAL A 1023 2.82 26.05 -3.03
CA VAL A 1023 2.77 26.11 -4.44
C VAL A 1023 2.92 27.52 -4.64
N GLN A 1024 3.83 27.74 -5.55
CA GLN A 1024 4.07 28.98 -6.16
C GLN A 1024 3.32 29.20 -7.48
N ILE A 1025 2.42 30.14 -7.33
CA ILE A 1025 1.82 30.88 -8.40
C ILE A 1025 2.41 32.10 -7.93
N ASP A 1026 3.47 32.40 -8.64
CA ASP A 1026 3.30 33.61 -9.31
C ASP A 1026 4.45 34.53 -8.82
N GLY A 1027 5.58 33.84 -8.67
CA GLY A 1027 6.43 33.85 -7.54
C GLY A 1027 5.63 33.39 -6.29
N ARG A 1028 4.22 33.35 -6.00
CA ARG A 1028 3.22 33.50 -4.67
C ARG A 1028 2.90 32.08 -4.08
N TRP A 1029 3.43 31.66 -2.89
CA TRP A 1029 3.05 30.52 -2.15
C TRP A 1029 1.65 30.55 -1.65
N GLY A 1030 0.73 29.77 -2.03
CA GLY A 1030 -0.63 29.83 -1.42
C GLY A 1030 -0.75 28.51 -0.82
N ILE A 1031 -1.55 28.38 0.17
CA ILE A 1031 -1.75 26.92 0.66
C ILE A 1031 -2.47 26.28 -0.27
N ILE A 1032 -2.24 25.06 -1.13
CA ILE A 1032 -3.52 23.83 -2.23
C ILE A 1032 -5.32 23.19 -1.84
N ASN A 1033 -6.54 22.18 -1.32
CA ASN A 1033 -7.40 20.77 -0.39
C ASN A 1033 -7.35 18.99 -0.52
N GLN A 1034 -8.23 18.15 -1.24
CA GLN A 1034 -8.00 17.11 -2.33
C GLN A 1034 -8.73 17.45 -3.66
N LYS A 1035 -9.19 18.68 -3.81
CA LYS A 1035 -9.99 19.41 -4.81
C LYS A 1035 -9.78 20.26 -6.12
N GLY A 1036 -8.63 20.79 -6.38
CA GLY A 1036 -8.04 21.90 -7.05
C GLY A 1036 -8.46 23.34 -6.96
N ILE A 1037 -9.33 23.57 -5.98
CA ILE A 1037 -9.89 24.65 -4.95
C ILE A 1037 -8.82 25.79 -5.05
N GLU A 1038 -8.77 27.21 -4.94
CA GLU A 1038 -8.26 28.34 -3.84
C GLU A 1038 -8.42 28.36 -2.14
N ILE A 1039 -7.66 27.68 -1.09
CA ILE A 1039 -7.77 27.67 0.44
C ILE A 1039 -7.24 28.95 0.95
N ILE A 1040 -5.95 29.04 0.63
CA ILE A 1040 -5.25 30.25 0.95
C ILE A 1040 -4.46 30.89 -0.18
N PRO A 1041 -4.84 32.10 -0.57
CA PRO A 1041 -4.31 32.74 -1.73
C PRO A 1041 -2.85 32.83 -1.65
N PRO A 1042 -2.10 32.47 -2.72
CA PRO A 1042 -0.75 32.86 -2.86
C PRO A 1042 -0.53 34.28 -2.58
N LYS A 1043 -0.16 34.44 -1.39
CA LYS A 1043 -0.18 35.84 -1.03
C LYS A 1043 0.77 36.38 -0.34
N TYR A 1044 1.50 35.58 0.05
CA TYR A 1044 2.07 35.38 1.31
C TYR A 1044 3.51 35.37 0.58
N ASP A 1045 4.70 35.32 1.09
CA ASP A 1045 5.92 34.66 0.64
C ASP A 1045 6.94 33.62 1.31
N HIS A 1046 6.88 33.18 2.60
CA HIS A 1046 6.98 31.75 2.73
C HIS A 1046 5.45 30.99 2.93
N ILE A 1047 4.83 29.79 2.32
CA ILE A 1047 4.13 28.34 2.64
C ILE A 1047 4.83 26.95 3.18
N GLU A 1048 4.89 26.63 4.54
CA GLU A 1048 5.54 25.50 5.23
C GLU A 1048 4.29 24.68 5.42
N SER A 1049 4.55 23.41 5.19
CA SER A 1049 3.47 22.47 5.18
C SER A 1049 2.71 22.41 6.50
N PHE A 1050 1.44 22.04 6.42
CA PHE A 1050 0.62 21.93 7.61
C PHE A 1050 1.06 20.73 8.47
N HIS A 1051 1.27 20.95 9.78
CA HIS A 1051 1.35 19.86 10.77
C HIS A 1051 0.24 19.98 11.88
N ASN A 1052 -0.53 18.89 12.14
CA ASN A 1052 -1.60 18.85 13.19
C ASN A 1052 -2.71 19.93 13.12
N GLY A 1053 -3.15 20.31 11.90
CA GLY A 1053 -4.20 21.33 11.75
C GLY A 1053 -3.70 22.78 11.75
N TYR A 1054 -2.38 23.01 11.78
CA TYR A 1054 -1.78 24.35 11.83
C TYR A 1054 -0.67 24.51 10.81
N ALA A 1055 -0.46 25.72 10.31
CA ALA A 1055 0.62 25.93 9.36
C ALA A 1055 1.32 27.15 9.89
N LYS A 1056 2.58 26.86 10.00
CA LYS A 1056 3.62 27.81 10.03
C LYS A 1056 3.51 28.62 8.76
N VAL A 1057 3.92 29.88 8.90
CA VAL A 1057 3.89 31.23 8.17
C VAL A 1057 5.14 32.15 8.28
N LYS A 1058 6.02 32.34 7.33
CA LYS A 1058 6.84 33.47 7.30
C LYS A 1058 6.36 34.51 6.29
N ILE A 1059 5.64 35.53 6.56
CA ILE A 1059 4.87 36.90 6.08
C ILE A 1059 6.18 37.70 6.01
N LYS A 1060 7.49 38.55 5.41
CA LYS A 1060 8.67 40.06 5.95
C LYS A 1060 9.89 40.40 7.39
N GLY A 1061 10.48 39.59 8.58
CA GLY A 1061 10.98 38.20 9.31
C GLY A 1061 9.86 36.82 9.41
N TYR A 1062 8.59 37.03 9.96
CA TYR A 1062 7.60 36.72 11.16
C TYR A 1062 6.86 35.32 11.13
N ASN A 1063 6.96 34.49 12.14
CA ASN A 1063 6.26 33.28 12.49
C ASN A 1063 4.99 33.26 13.48
N GLY A 1064 3.77 33.54 13.09
CA GLY A 1064 2.50 33.18 13.83
C GLY A 1064 2.03 31.66 13.77
N LEU A 1065 0.78 31.42 14.07
CA LEU A 1065 0.18 30.13 13.80
C LEU A 1065 -1.16 30.37 13.23
N ILE A 1066 -1.42 29.60 12.20
CA ILE A 1066 -2.63 29.72 11.49
C ILE A 1066 -3.31 28.34 11.55
N ASN A 1067 -4.66 28.22 11.64
CA ASN A 1067 -5.41 26.91 11.51
C ASN A 1067 -5.95 26.43 10.13
N LEU A 1068 -6.47 25.26 9.75
CA LEU A 1068 -6.78 24.98 8.29
C LEU A 1068 -7.75 25.93 7.51
N ALA A 1069 -8.62 26.69 8.20
CA ALA A 1069 -9.36 27.85 7.62
C ALA A 1069 -8.67 29.14 7.29
N GLY A 1070 -7.50 29.44 7.74
CA GLY A 1070 -6.98 30.77 7.35
C GLY A 1070 -6.66 31.70 8.54
N GLU A 1071 -7.14 31.23 9.69
CA GLU A 1071 -7.24 32.24 10.72
C GLU A 1071 -6.00 32.18 11.59
N PHE A 1072 -5.60 33.35 12.10
CA PHE A 1072 -4.49 33.40 13.05
C PHE A 1072 -4.91 32.90 14.41
N ILE A 1073 -4.28 31.79 14.81
CA ILE A 1073 -4.32 31.38 16.23
C ILE A 1073 -3.29 32.16 17.00
N VAL A 1074 -2.11 32.29 16.39
CA VAL A 1074 -1.11 33.17 16.96
C VAL A 1074 -0.71 34.09 15.86
N ARG A 1075 -0.90 35.38 16.12
CA ARG A 1075 -0.37 36.32 15.18
C ARG A 1075 1.05 36.07 15.12
N PRO A 1076 1.55 36.46 14.00
CA PRO A 1076 2.90 36.31 13.90
C PRO A 1076 3.48 37.52 14.59
N ASN A 1077 3.56 37.34 15.95
CA ASN A 1077 4.49 37.92 17.10
C ASN A 1077 5.72 37.36 18.21
N TYR A 1078 6.65 36.25 18.31
CA TYR A 1078 7.26 34.76 18.14
C TYR A 1078 7.97 33.75 16.96
N GLU A 1079 9.31 33.98 16.51
CA GLU A 1079 10.84 33.42 16.79
C GLU A 1079 10.73 31.96 16.42
N PHE A 1080 9.92 31.26 17.18
CA PHE A 1080 9.74 29.83 17.24
C PHE A 1080 8.36 29.83 17.77
N ILE A 1081 7.82 28.73 17.37
CA ILE A 1081 6.66 28.13 17.84
C ILE A 1081 6.87 26.71 17.30
N GLN A 1082 6.87 25.82 18.26
CA GLN A 1082 6.82 24.39 17.97
C GLN A 1082 5.74 23.69 18.81
N TYR A 1083 5.07 22.68 18.23
CA TYR A 1083 4.11 21.82 18.97
C TYR A 1083 4.81 20.96 20.04
N ALA A 1084 4.21 20.86 21.25
CA ALA A 1084 4.89 20.23 22.42
C ALA A 1084 4.13 18.98 22.97
N GLY A 1085 2.97 18.60 22.39
CA GLY A 1085 2.15 17.47 22.86
C GLY A 1085 0.96 17.85 23.79
N GLU A 1086 -0.16 17.09 23.75
CA GLU A 1086 -1.41 17.38 24.53
C GLU A 1086 -2.01 18.79 24.33
N GLY A 1087 -1.92 19.28 23.08
CA GLY A 1087 -2.56 20.58 22.76
C GLY A 1087 -1.73 21.80 23.16
N LEU A 1088 -0.43 21.66 23.49
CA LEU A 1088 0.44 22.75 23.92
C LEU A 1088 1.45 23.11 22.81
N PHE A 1089 1.81 24.40 22.72
CA PHE A 1089 2.64 24.97 21.66
C PHE A 1089 3.67 25.74 22.45
N ARG A 1090 4.86 25.13 22.50
CA ARG A 1090 6.03 25.83 23.02
C ARG A 1090 6.30 27.05 22.14
N VAL A 1091 6.45 28.17 22.81
CA VAL A 1091 6.81 29.43 22.18
C VAL A 1091 8.05 29.83 22.90
N GLU A 1092 8.99 30.24 22.08
CA GLU A 1092 10.06 30.93 22.72
C GLU A 1092 9.90 32.40 22.39
N GLN A 1093 10.68 33.15 23.16
CA GLN A 1093 11.04 34.51 22.86
C GLN A 1093 12.19 34.74 23.81
N GLY A 1094 13.41 34.43 23.36
CA GLY A 1094 14.54 34.60 24.23
C GLY A 1094 14.95 33.34 25.01
N ASP A 1095 15.14 33.41 26.33
CA ASP A 1095 15.54 32.31 27.28
C ASP A 1095 14.33 31.81 28.08
N LYS A 1096 13.17 32.35 27.72
CA LYS A 1096 11.94 32.15 28.45
C LYS A 1096 11.21 31.11 27.64
N VAL A 1097 10.85 30.04 28.33
CA VAL A 1097 10.06 28.98 27.71
C VAL A 1097 8.65 29.12 28.29
N GLY A 1098 7.69 29.28 27.39
CA GLY A 1098 6.29 29.29 27.75
C GLY A 1098 5.52 28.30 26.87
N TYR A 1099 4.39 27.83 27.41
CA TYR A 1099 3.44 26.96 26.73
C TYR A 1099 2.09 27.69 26.51
N PHE A 1100 1.57 27.66 25.28
CA PHE A 1100 0.19 28.05 24.98
C PHE A 1100 -0.59 26.79 24.67
N ASP A 1101 -1.85 26.74 25.10
CA ASP A 1101 -2.74 25.73 24.51
C ASP A 1101 -3.14 26.03 23.05
N SER A 1102 -3.95 25.14 22.49
CA SER A 1102 -4.43 25.12 21.08
C SER A 1102 -5.42 26.25 20.76
N ASP A 1103 -6.00 26.83 21.81
CA ASP A 1103 -6.79 28.07 21.74
C ASP A 1103 -5.96 29.39 21.90
N GLY A 1104 -4.62 29.35 21.99
CA GLY A 1104 -3.81 30.58 22.25
C GLY A 1104 -3.77 31.09 23.71
N ARG A 1105 -4.11 30.27 24.74
CA ARG A 1105 -4.15 30.72 26.16
C ARG A 1105 -2.88 30.26 26.87
N TRP A 1106 -2.43 31.02 27.87
CA TRP A 1106 -1.16 30.68 28.54
C TRP A 1106 -1.37 29.55 29.54
N VAL A 1107 -0.58 28.46 29.41
CA VAL A 1107 -0.53 27.38 30.42
C VAL A 1107 0.70 27.52 31.32
N TRP A 1108 1.78 28.07 30.79
CA TRP A 1108 2.94 28.46 31.60
C TRP A 1108 3.56 29.66 30.93
N ASN A 1109 3.46 30.80 31.63
CA ASN A 1109 3.85 32.08 31.02
C ASN A 1109 5.38 32.15 30.88
N LEU A 1110 5.84 33.11 30.06
CA LEU A 1110 7.26 33.43 29.95
C LEU A 1110 7.67 34.11 31.27
N THR A 1111 7.98 33.33 32.32
CA THR A 1111 8.35 33.85 33.67
C THR A 1111 9.86 33.66 33.85
N ASN A 1112 10.55 34.66 34.36
CA ASN A 1112 12.01 34.59 34.63
C ASN A 1112 12.48 33.44 35.57
#